data_AF-N4WX92-F1
#
_entry.id   AF-N4WX92-F1
#
_cell.length_a   1.000
_cell.length_b   1.000
_cell.length_c   1.000
_cell.angle_alpha   90.00
_cell.angle_beta   90.00
_cell.angle_gamma   90.00
#
_symmetry.space_group_name_H-M   'P 1'
#
loop_
_entity.id
_entity.type
_entity.pdbx_description
1 polymer ?
#
loop_
_entity_poly.entity_id
_entity_poly.type
_entity_poly.pdbx_seq_one_letter_code
_entity_poly.pdbx_strand_id
1 'polypeptide(L)'
;MAVDITDPHDIFAAASVAQIHAALSQLHDHEAAVTRQLNTLIASQKDLSRELGRLDLLRAHLGTQTVNTRAISNGMLSDAASTATRISGAVKRLDQEQSNVKATLHVVEQVAELKACVLGVHGSMGAPQDWETAAGYLSRAAKIPDDVVNGSFAEEIVPTAEVPDPPRVTLDAAAESLCGLFLREFEKAAKDGDGSKVTRFFKLFPLIGRTDVGLDAYGRYVCQGVASRARANFNSASPAQRNEGFFYGNTITKLFEHIAQIVDGHEPLVERHYGPGMMQKVIERLQIEADVQGGIVLDTWHEERHIDRKLTDIKSYAFSFLVQSFLPAQKPSSGTPRASSPANGVARTSEDEGVDMKEIDALLGEGALILGRYALYARFISDKCAPAEPEEHIDYGLVMPNFLATSNLHKKVNSHLIEPVNAMTTFFFRRSVEKAFQLDESPSDLTLNPNKPLGSNPPFITSAVDDVMYIVNQVLQRTLATSQRAVVASVVPAVSHILGAEFIGMIQRKMRDESYPKPVIQGGLPPEDKVIAFLVLINNLDIANDYVKRIVQQQLRIQPQPGQEDAHSPLQDLFPFGHDATFVENTLRSMEKSFAAKSGDLLNDGITVLFSNVLKPRIRPILAEAFRDIRYDPGGEDANDDEDIDDTDIVKARFDRGWGVVIRPIKRILTPANFDRLLALGLNYLASALEKRIKSYYGRVNELGAVRLERDISGIITAATSGGAYALRDAFQKCTQMTLILNMEDDEFEQVAIDDAAGESGISWVLDLEERNRCPLYQNYANQRHEPFSTGKWSLSYARPIEPCRTFRAPEVEETIGRLRDVIKDPDLFRLFENTWPSTLDTTIAWRGLSDSFSNTIKQEELTFVITGDIQAIHDSLASLFRGAINLQARYILGNAFCNAFQAPDESGIPQRSSKNDDRITPPYDYFKVFSCQWELDSVASFLQLSTDYATATRDYEFFQNSSNWTKAVELILDTAESMMIDSYSADGVWQHTPYTYCAPYGGTPINDCNGSPHRGNLGLVRSFHRPSDDACTYQYLIPSNMMFSSALNTSSVIMSRVEASSSGTLTTRMQQMSTGINRGIEKYGLANDPTHGKIYAYEVDGYGGANIMDDPNVPSLLSAPYIGYTTIHDPIYQNTRSKVLSRDNPYYAVGPAITGVASPHTLPGKPWPMALIMTILTSEDDDEITRNLRWLVSSTDGLGLMHESVDARNAGVWSRQWFSWANGLMGQMILDLEKRKPHLLQLSFQ
;
A
#
# COMPACT_ATOMS: atom_id res chain seq x y z
N MET A 1 15.61 -63.10 -31.31
CA MET A 1 15.47 -63.23 -32.78
C MET A 1 14.59 -62.07 -33.22
N ALA A 2 15.04 -61.01 -33.89
CA ALA A 2 16.28 -60.77 -34.63
C ALA A 2 17.26 -59.84 -33.87
N VAL A 3 18.55 -59.96 -34.20
CA VAL A 3 19.65 -59.10 -33.73
C VAL A 3 19.96 -58.13 -34.86
N ASP A 4 20.03 -56.84 -34.56
CA ASP A 4 20.55 -55.83 -35.50
C ASP A 4 22.06 -55.66 -35.27
N ILE A 5 22.84 -55.72 -36.36
CA ILE A 5 24.27 -56.05 -36.40
C ILE A 5 25.13 -54.77 -36.58
N THR A 6 24.74 -53.66 -35.96
CA THR A 6 25.40 -52.37 -36.21
C THR A 6 26.07 -51.74 -35.00
N ASP A 7 26.25 -52.47 -33.89
CA ASP A 7 27.02 -51.95 -32.77
C ASP A 7 28.53 -52.12 -33.04
N PRO A 8 29.32 -51.03 -33.20
CA PRO A 8 30.76 -51.10 -33.48
C PRO A 8 31.57 -51.69 -32.32
N HIS A 9 30.91 -52.05 -31.22
CA HIS A 9 31.50 -52.48 -29.97
C HIS A 9 31.11 -53.93 -29.62
N ASP A 10 30.41 -54.62 -30.52
CA ASP A 10 30.19 -56.06 -30.41
C ASP A 10 31.51 -56.81 -30.64
N ILE A 11 31.91 -57.63 -29.66
CA ILE A 11 33.15 -58.42 -29.71
C ILE A 11 33.17 -59.38 -30.91
N PHE A 12 31.98 -59.77 -31.41
CA PHE A 12 31.81 -60.63 -32.58
C PHE A 12 31.99 -59.88 -33.92
N ALA A 13 32.03 -58.54 -33.91
CA ALA A 13 32.26 -57.69 -35.07
C ALA A 13 33.70 -57.13 -35.17
N ALA A 14 34.58 -57.44 -34.21
CA ALA A 14 35.94 -56.91 -34.17
C ALA A 14 36.87 -57.58 -35.21
N ALA A 15 37.50 -56.78 -36.07
CA ALA A 15 38.33 -57.26 -37.18
C ALA A 15 39.85 -57.14 -36.93
N SER A 16 40.28 -56.64 -35.76
CA SER A 16 41.69 -56.47 -35.39
C SER A 16 41.96 -56.76 -33.91
N VAL A 17 43.18 -57.20 -33.59
CA VAL A 17 43.60 -57.52 -32.20
C VAL A 17 43.45 -56.31 -31.27
N ALA A 18 43.69 -55.08 -31.78
CA ALA A 18 43.51 -53.85 -31.02
C ALA A 18 42.04 -53.58 -30.67
N GLN A 19 41.10 -53.85 -31.59
CA GLN A 19 39.66 -53.71 -31.34
C GLN A 19 39.15 -54.76 -30.35
N ILE A 20 39.68 -55.99 -30.39
CA ILE A 20 39.35 -57.03 -29.41
C ILE A 20 39.86 -56.64 -28.02
N HIS A 21 41.10 -56.14 -27.88
CA HIS A 21 41.62 -55.67 -26.59
C HIS A 21 40.85 -54.46 -26.06
N ALA A 22 40.42 -53.53 -26.92
CA ALA A 22 39.60 -52.38 -26.52
C ALA A 22 38.20 -52.80 -26.05
N ALA A 23 37.54 -53.71 -26.78
CA ALA A 23 36.25 -54.27 -26.38
C ALA A 23 36.37 -55.09 -25.08
N LEU A 24 37.46 -55.85 -24.90
CA LEU A 24 37.71 -56.61 -23.68
C LEU A 24 38.02 -55.71 -22.47
N SER A 25 38.71 -54.57 -22.68
CA SER A 25 38.93 -53.57 -21.63
C SER A 25 37.63 -52.88 -21.24
N GLN A 26 36.79 -52.51 -22.22
CA GLN A 26 35.45 -51.97 -21.95
C GLN A 26 34.56 -53.00 -21.24
N LEU A 27 34.64 -54.28 -21.60
CA LEU A 27 33.92 -55.34 -20.89
C LEU A 27 34.41 -55.52 -19.46
N HIS A 28 35.72 -55.41 -19.20
CA HIS A 28 36.25 -55.42 -17.83
C HIS A 28 35.86 -54.15 -17.05
N ASP A 29 35.85 -52.98 -17.69
CA ASP A 29 35.40 -51.73 -17.06
C ASP A 29 33.90 -51.75 -16.79
N HIS A 30 33.11 -52.35 -17.69
CA HIS A 30 31.69 -52.58 -17.50
C HIS A 30 31.44 -53.63 -16.42
N GLU A 31 32.18 -54.74 -16.40
CA GLU A 31 32.14 -55.74 -15.33
C GLU A 31 32.53 -55.12 -13.99
N ALA A 32 33.57 -54.27 -13.93
CA ALA A 32 33.99 -53.59 -12.72
C ALA A 32 33.00 -52.50 -12.27
N ALA A 33 32.32 -51.82 -13.20
CA ALA A 33 31.27 -50.84 -12.93
C ALA A 33 29.99 -51.53 -12.44
N VAL A 34 29.58 -52.61 -13.10
CA VAL A 34 28.44 -53.46 -12.70
C VAL A 34 28.75 -54.12 -11.36
N THR A 35 29.96 -54.62 -11.13
CA THR A 35 30.38 -55.19 -9.84
C THR A 35 30.41 -54.14 -8.74
N ARG A 36 30.83 -52.89 -9.04
CA ARG A 36 30.72 -51.77 -8.09
C ARG A 36 29.26 -51.43 -7.79
N GLN A 37 28.41 -51.27 -8.81
CA GLN A 37 26.99 -51.02 -8.62
C GLN A 37 26.30 -52.16 -7.85
N LEU A 38 26.66 -53.42 -8.14
CA LEU A 38 26.16 -54.59 -7.44
C LEU A 38 26.64 -54.59 -5.99
N ASN A 39 27.90 -54.26 -5.71
CA ASN A 39 28.41 -54.13 -4.35
C ASN A 39 27.76 -52.95 -3.59
N THR A 40 27.48 -51.83 -4.25
CA THR A 40 26.73 -50.70 -3.67
C THR A 40 25.28 -51.09 -3.39
N LEU A 41 24.64 -51.84 -4.28
CA LEU A 41 23.30 -52.39 -4.10
C LEU A 41 23.27 -53.43 -2.97
N ILE A 42 24.25 -54.33 -2.88
CA ILE A 42 24.40 -55.31 -1.80
C ILE A 42 24.71 -54.61 -0.47
N ALA A 43 25.51 -53.54 -0.46
CA ALA A 43 25.72 -52.73 0.74
C ALA A 43 24.42 -52.04 1.19
N SER A 44 23.64 -51.51 0.24
CA SER A 44 22.31 -50.93 0.49
C SER A 44 21.25 -51.98 0.86
N GLN A 45 21.45 -53.25 0.51
CA GLN A 45 20.56 -54.35 0.86
C GLN A 45 20.46 -54.52 2.38
N LYS A 46 21.55 -54.25 3.13
CA LYS A 46 21.52 -54.33 4.59
C LYS A 46 20.69 -53.22 5.22
N ASP A 47 20.74 -52.01 4.67
CA ASP A 47 19.92 -50.87 5.10
C ASP A 47 18.46 -51.02 4.66
N LEU A 48 18.20 -51.49 3.43
CA LEU A 48 16.87 -51.81 2.93
C LEU A 48 16.25 -52.98 3.70
N SER A 49 17.02 -54.01 4.05
CA SER A 49 16.55 -55.12 4.89
C SER A 49 16.33 -54.70 6.34
N ARG A 50 17.04 -53.68 6.83
CA ARG A 50 16.79 -53.08 8.16
C ARG A 50 15.52 -52.25 8.15
N GLU A 51 15.28 -51.46 7.11
CA GLU A 51 14.05 -50.67 6.95
C GLU A 51 12.83 -51.55 6.64
N LEU A 52 12.94 -52.53 5.74
CA LEU A 52 11.91 -53.56 5.54
C LEU A 52 11.73 -54.43 6.79
N GLY A 53 12.78 -54.73 7.55
CA GLY A 53 12.69 -55.42 8.82
C GLY A 53 11.99 -54.60 9.90
N ARG A 54 12.17 -53.26 9.92
CA ARG A 54 11.38 -52.33 10.74
C ARG A 54 9.93 -52.30 10.27
N LEU A 55 9.69 -52.28 8.97
CA LEU A 55 8.35 -52.23 8.37
C LEU A 55 7.60 -53.56 8.57
N ASP A 56 8.27 -54.70 8.49
CA ASP A 56 7.74 -56.01 8.84
C ASP A 56 7.62 -56.20 10.36
N LEU A 57 8.49 -55.61 11.18
CA LEU A 57 8.28 -55.54 12.63
C LEU A 57 7.06 -54.68 12.97
N LEU A 58 6.81 -53.60 12.24
CA LEU A 58 5.64 -52.74 12.37
C LEU A 58 4.39 -53.43 11.84
N ARG A 59 4.48 -54.15 10.72
CA ARG A 59 3.39 -54.94 10.14
C ARG A 59 3.09 -56.16 10.97
N ALA A 60 4.10 -56.80 11.56
CA ALA A 60 3.94 -57.85 12.55
C ALA A 60 3.43 -57.26 13.87
N HIS A 61 3.85 -56.07 14.32
CA HIS A 61 3.28 -55.42 15.50
C HIS A 61 1.82 -55.06 15.27
N LEU A 62 1.47 -54.44 14.15
CA LEU A 62 0.08 -54.15 13.79
C LEU A 62 -0.70 -55.43 13.57
N GLY A 63 -0.13 -56.43 12.90
CA GLY A 63 -0.76 -57.73 12.69
C GLY A 63 -1.01 -58.47 14.00
N THR A 64 -0.02 -58.49 14.90
CA THR A 64 -0.14 -59.09 16.24
C THR A 64 -1.02 -58.25 17.14
N GLN A 65 -1.05 -56.92 17.03
CA GLN A 65 -2.00 -56.05 17.73
C GLN A 65 -3.41 -56.20 17.16
N THR A 66 -3.58 -56.44 15.87
CA THR A 66 -4.89 -56.65 15.24
C THR A 66 -5.41 -58.06 15.51
N VAL A 67 -4.53 -59.06 15.56
CA VAL A 67 -4.85 -60.43 15.96
C VAL A 67 -5.03 -60.52 17.48
N ASN A 68 -4.23 -59.82 18.29
CA ASN A 68 -4.47 -59.69 19.73
C ASN A 68 -5.74 -58.90 20.00
N THR A 69 -6.05 -57.85 19.23
CA THR A 69 -7.31 -57.11 19.35
C THR A 69 -8.49 -57.96 18.89
N ARG A 70 -8.33 -58.80 17.85
CA ARG A 70 -9.35 -59.78 17.43
C ARG A 70 -9.46 -60.97 18.39
N ALA A 71 -8.39 -61.41 19.03
CA ALA A 71 -8.39 -62.50 20.02
C ALA A 71 -8.91 -62.00 21.39
N ILE A 72 -8.57 -60.76 21.76
CA ILE A 72 -9.17 -60.03 22.87
C ILE A 72 -10.63 -59.75 22.56
N SER A 73 -11.02 -59.36 21.35
CA SER A 73 -12.41 -59.06 20.99
C SER A 73 -13.29 -60.32 20.86
N ASN A 74 -12.85 -61.32 20.09
CA ASN A 74 -13.66 -62.50 19.78
C ASN A 74 -13.44 -63.70 20.73
N GLY A 75 -12.29 -63.78 21.41
CA GLY A 75 -11.97 -64.90 22.30
C GLY A 75 -12.06 -64.55 23.78
N MET A 76 -11.48 -63.42 24.21
CA MET A 76 -11.43 -63.04 25.62
C MET A 76 -12.62 -62.17 26.05
N LEU A 77 -12.96 -61.13 25.27
CA LEU A 77 -14.08 -60.22 25.49
C LEU A 77 -15.39 -60.85 25.05
N SER A 78 -15.47 -61.78 24.11
CA SER A 78 -16.76 -62.40 23.79
C SER A 78 -17.25 -63.31 24.94
N ASP A 79 -16.36 -64.12 25.52
CA ASP A 79 -16.70 -65.02 26.63
C ASP A 79 -16.70 -64.29 27.99
N ALA A 80 -15.78 -63.34 28.19
CA ALA A 80 -15.83 -62.46 29.36
C ALA A 80 -16.96 -61.44 29.26
N ALA A 81 -17.36 -60.95 28.08
CA ALA A 81 -18.55 -60.10 27.93
C ALA A 81 -19.84 -60.91 27.92
N SER A 82 -19.89 -62.18 27.54
CA SER A 82 -21.11 -62.97 27.79
C SER A 82 -21.31 -63.19 29.29
N THR A 83 -20.23 -63.46 30.03
CA THR A 83 -20.23 -63.61 31.49
C THR A 83 -20.41 -62.27 32.22
N ALA A 84 -19.77 -61.20 31.75
CA ALA A 84 -19.87 -59.84 32.28
C ALA A 84 -21.12 -59.10 31.80
N THR A 85 -21.79 -59.49 30.71
CA THR A 85 -23.14 -58.99 30.36
C THR A 85 -24.18 -59.68 31.24
N ARG A 86 -23.93 -60.94 31.65
CA ARG A 86 -24.77 -61.63 32.63
C ARG A 86 -24.60 -61.06 34.06
N ILE A 87 -23.36 -60.77 34.48
CA ILE A 87 -23.06 -60.16 35.80
C ILE A 87 -23.30 -58.65 35.81
N SER A 88 -22.79 -57.87 34.84
CA SER A 88 -23.08 -56.43 34.72
C SER A 88 -24.55 -56.17 34.38
N GLY A 89 -25.27 -57.09 33.75
CA GLY A 89 -26.73 -56.99 33.58
C GLY A 89 -27.48 -57.23 34.89
N ALA A 90 -26.95 -58.03 35.82
CA ALA A 90 -27.50 -58.18 37.17
C ALA A 90 -27.10 -57.01 38.09
N VAL A 91 -25.85 -56.52 37.99
CA VAL A 91 -25.32 -55.40 38.76
C VAL A 91 -25.89 -54.06 38.27
N LYS A 92 -26.02 -53.80 36.95
CA LYS A 92 -26.75 -52.62 36.44
C LYS A 92 -28.21 -52.62 36.84
N ARG A 93 -28.86 -53.78 36.95
CA ARG A 93 -30.23 -53.86 37.49
C ARG A 93 -30.24 -53.50 38.97
N LEU A 94 -29.30 -54.00 39.77
CA LEU A 94 -29.20 -53.66 41.19
C LEU A 94 -28.82 -52.18 41.42
N ASP A 95 -27.88 -51.62 40.65
CA ASP A 95 -27.44 -50.22 40.73
C ASP A 95 -28.53 -49.27 40.23
N GLN A 96 -29.30 -49.66 39.20
CA GLN A 96 -30.47 -48.91 38.76
C GLN A 96 -31.57 -48.92 39.83
N GLU A 97 -31.86 -50.07 40.45
CA GLU A 97 -32.82 -50.13 41.56
C GLU A 97 -32.32 -49.33 42.78
N GLN A 98 -31.03 -49.37 43.12
CA GLN A 98 -30.46 -48.58 44.22
C GLN A 98 -30.46 -47.08 43.92
N SER A 99 -30.17 -46.68 42.68
CA SER A 99 -30.25 -45.30 42.21
C SER A 99 -31.69 -44.79 42.21
N ASN A 100 -32.64 -45.61 41.74
CA ASN A 100 -34.06 -45.30 41.76
C ASN A 100 -34.58 -45.17 43.22
N VAL A 101 -34.15 -46.03 44.14
CA VAL A 101 -34.51 -45.93 45.57
C VAL A 101 -33.91 -44.69 46.23
N LYS A 102 -32.65 -44.33 45.94
CA LYS A 102 -32.04 -43.09 46.45
C LYS A 102 -32.69 -41.83 45.87
N ALA A 103 -33.02 -41.83 44.58
CA ALA A 103 -33.76 -40.74 43.95
C ALA A 103 -35.16 -40.60 44.56
N THR A 104 -35.85 -41.72 44.80
CA THR A 104 -37.17 -41.72 45.47
C THR A 104 -37.07 -41.22 46.91
N LEU A 105 -36.04 -41.62 47.67
CA LEU A 105 -35.81 -41.13 49.04
C LEU A 105 -35.57 -39.60 49.05
N HIS A 106 -34.79 -39.08 48.10
CA HIS A 106 -34.52 -37.65 47.99
C HIS A 106 -35.79 -36.85 47.66
N VAL A 107 -36.64 -37.37 46.76
CA VAL A 107 -37.95 -36.77 46.45
C VAL A 107 -38.86 -36.78 47.68
N VAL A 108 -38.86 -37.85 48.48
CA VAL A 108 -39.64 -37.92 49.73
C VAL A 108 -39.15 -36.90 50.77
N GLU A 109 -37.84 -36.73 50.93
CA GLU A 109 -37.26 -35.70 51.80
C GLU A 109 -37.63 -34.28 51.35
N GLN A 110 -37.57 -34.01 50.04
CA GLN A 110 -37.98 -32.73 49.46
C GLN A 110 -39.47 -32.47 49.63
N VAL A 111 -40.33 -33.49 49.50
CA VAL A 111 -41.78 -33.34 49.73
C VAL A 111 -42.12 -33.16 51.21
N ALA A 112 -41.36 -33.78 52.13
CA ALA A 112 -41.50 -33.55 53.57
C ALA A 112 -41.13 -32.10 53.96
N GLU A 113 -40.03 -31.57 53.39
CA GLU A 113 -39.63 -30.17 53.57
C GLU A 113 -40.64 -29.21 52.94
N LEU A 114 -41.19 -29.54 51.77
CA LEU A 114 -42.25 -28.77 51.11
C LEU A 114 -43.50 -28.68 52.00
N LYS A 115 -43.90 -29.80 52.61
CA LYS A 115 -45.03 -29.84 53.56
C LYS A 115 -44.78 -28.98 54.79
N ALA A 116 -43.57 -29.01 55.34
CA ALA A 116 -43.19 -28.16 56.46
C ALA A 116 -43.23 -26.66 56.08
N CYS A 117 -42.78 -26.31 54.87
CA CYS A 117 -42.82 -24.93 54.39
C CYS A 117 -44.26 -24.44 54.15
N VAL A 118 -45.12 -25.23 53.52
CA VAL A 118 -46.54 -24.87 53.26
C VAL A 118 -47.29 -24.61 54.57
N LEU A 119 -47.15 -25.51 55.56
CA LEU A 119 -47.77 -25.33 56.87
C LEU A 119 -47.17 -24.15 57.65
N GLY A 120 -45.84 -23.95 57.54
CA GLY A 120 -45.15 -22.82 58.14
C GLY A 120 -45.62 -21.47 57.58
N VAL A 121 -45.78 -21.35 56.26
CA VAL A 121 -46.32 -20.14 55.60
C VAL A 121 -47.74 -19.85 56.07
N HIS A 122 -48.63 -20.85 56.05
CA HIS A 122 -50.01 -20.68 56.49
C HIS A 122 -50.11 -20.28 57.97
N GLY A 123 -49.33 -20.93 58.85
CA GLY A 123 -49.30 -20.64 60.27
C GLY A 123 -48.75 -19.25 60.62
N SER A 124 -47.68 -18.80 59.93
CA SER A 124 -47.09 -17.48 60.14
C SER A 124 -47.95 -16.33 59.57
N MET A 125 -48.70 -16.58 58.50
CA MET A 125 -49.65 -15.61 57.91
C MET A 125 -50.99 -15.51 58.67
N GLY A 126 -51.29 -16.47 59.54
CA GLY A 126 -52.49 -16.51 60.36
C GLY A 126 -52.49 -15.51 61.53
N ALA A 127 -52.92 -15.95 62.72
CA ALA A 127 -53.07 -15.10 63.91
C ALA A 127 -51.79 -14.31 64.35
N PRO A 128 -50.55 -14.82 64.19
CA PRO A 128 -49.34 -14.10 64.60
C PRO A 128 -48.99 -12.92 63.69
N GLN A 129 -49.46 -12.90 62.43
CA GLN A 129 -49.09 -11.90 61.42
C GLN A 129 -47.57 -11.67 61.29
N ASP A 130 -46.78 -12.74 61.44
CA ASP A 130 -45.33 -12.68 61.36
C ASP A 130 -44.85 -12.89 59.92
N TRP A 131 -44.86 -11.78 59.17
CA TRP A 131 -44.57 -11.76 57.75
C TRP A 131 -43.12 -12.11 57.39
N GLU A 132 -42.17 -11.88 58.30
CA GLU A 132 -40.75 -12.17 58.07
C GLU A 132 -40.49 -13.68 58.12
N THR A 133 -41.09 -14.34 59.11
CA THR A 133 -41.04 -15.81 59.23
C THR A 133 -41.77 -16.49 58.06
N ALA A 134 -42.91 -15.94 57.62
CA ALA A 134 -43.63 -16.43 56.44
C ALA A 134 -42.79 -16.31 55.15
N ALA A 135 -42.11 -15.18 54.93
CA ALA A 135 -41.20 -14.99 53.81
C ALA A 135 -39.99 -15.95 53.86
N GLY A 136 -39.50 -16.27 55.06
CA GLY A 136 -38.45 -17.27 55.27
C GLY A 136 -38.85 -18.69 54.84
N TYR A 137 -40.10 -19.11 55.11
CA TYR A 137 -40.61 -20.40 54.64
C TYR A 137 -40.84 -20.42 53.12
N LEU A 138 -41.29 -19.32 52.51
CA LEU A 138 -41.36 -19.20 51.05
C LEU A 138 -39.98 -19.30 50.40
N SER A 139 -38.96 -18.67 50.99
CA SER A 139 -37.57 -18.75 50.50
C SER A 139 -37.00 -20.17 50.57
N ARG A 140 -37.38 -20.95 51.59
CA ARG A 140 -37.00 -22.37 51.70
C ARG A 140 -37.74 -23.22 50.67
N ALA A 141 -39.04 -23.00 50.49
CA ALA A 141 -39.84 -23.70 49.48
C ALA A 141 -39.32 -23.46 48.06
N ALA A 142 -38.88 -22.24 47.75
CA ALA A 142 -38.33 -21.87 46.43
C ALA A 142 -37.01 -22.59 46.07
N LYS A 143 -36.34 -23.25 47.03
CA LYS A 143 -35.14 -24.07 46.78
C LYS A 143 -35.47 -25.52 46.43
N ILE A 144 -36.74 -25.90 46.50
CA ILE A 144 -37.22 -27.23 46.14
C ILE A 144 -37.52 -27.24 44.63
N PRO A 145 -37.05 -28.25 43.88
CA PRO A 145 -37.26 -28.33 42.44
C PRO A 145 -38.74 -28.31 42.01
N ASP A 146 -39.05 -27.61 40.92
CA ASP A 146 -40.42 -27.44 40.42
C ASP A 146 -41.09 -28.76 40.03
N ASP A 147 -40.35 -29.75 39.59
CA ASP A 147 -40.84 -31.10 39.28
C ASP A 147 -41.36 -31.84 40.52
N VAL A 148 -40.81 -31.53 41.70
CA VAL A 148 -41.26 -32.06 42.98
C VAL A 148 -42.45 -31.28 43.52
N VAL A 149 -42.43 -29.95 43.40
CA VAL A 149 -43.55 -29.07 43.82
C VAL A 149 -44.81 -29.33 43.00
N ASN A 150 -44.67 -29.63 41.71
CA ASN A 150 -45.76 -29.97 40.78
C ASN A 150 -46.01 -31.47 40.67
N GLY A 151 -45.30 -32.30 41.44
CA GLY A 151 -45.43 -33.75 41.35
C GLY A 151 -46.76 -34.23 41.92
N SER A 152 -47.36 -35.24 41.28
CA SER A 152 -48.61 -35.85 41.74
C SER A 152 -48.54 -36.37 43.18
N PHE A 153 -47.34 -36.79 43.62
CA PHE A 153 -47.10 -37.22 44.99
C PHE A 153 -47.18 -36.06 46.00
N ALA A 154 -46.65 -34.89 45.67
CA ALA A 154 -46.75 -33.70 46.52
C ALA A 154 -48.19 -33.17 46.58
N GLU A 155 -48.91 -33.20 45.47
CA GLU A 155 -50.31 -32.80 45.38
C GLU A 155 -51.24 -33.65 46.26
N GLU A 156 -50.93 -34.92 46.47
CA GLU A 156 -51.71 -35.80 47.34
C GLU A 156 -51.28 -35.74 48.82
N ILE A 157 -49.98 -35.63 49.11
CA ILE A 157 -49.45 -35.78 50.49
C ILE A 157 -49.27 -34.48 51.27
N VAL A 158 -49.06 -33.35 50.57
CA VAL A 158 -48.78 -32.05 51.20
C VAL A 158 -50.06 -31.38 51.74
N PRO A 159 -51.20 -31.37 51.02
CA PRO A 159 -52.43 -30.75 51.54
C PRO A 159 -52.87 -31.35 52.88
N THR A 160 -53.47 -30.52 53.73
CA THR A 160 -53.99 -30.90 55.04
C THR A 160 -55.41 -30.39 55.23
N ALA A 161 -56.09 -30.80 56.30
CA ALA A 161 -57.44 -30.31 56.60
C ALA A 161 -57.51 -28.79 56.80
N GLU A 162 -56.38 -28.15 57.16
CA GLU A 162 -56.27 -26.70 57.36
C GLU A 162 -55.83 -25.97 56.08
N VAL A 163 -55.09 -26.64 55.19
CA VAL A 163 -54.61 -26.11 53.90
C VAL A 163 -54.96 -27.12 52.79
N PRO A 164 -56.17 -27.04 52.20
CA PRO A 164 -56.68 -28.06 51.29
C PRO A 164 -56.15 -27.93 49.85
N ASP A 165 -55.63 -26.76 49.49
CA ASP A 165 -55.16 -26.48 48.14
C ASP A 165 -53.80 -27.12 47.86
N PRO A 166 -53.49 -27.47 46.59
CA PRO A 166 -52.19 -27.99 46.22
C PRO A 166 -51.03 -27.07 46.67
N PRO A 167 -49.85 -27.62 47.00
CA PRO A 167 -48.71 -26.87 47.52
C PRO A 167 -48.35 -25.64 46.66
N ARG A 168 -48.34 -25.77 45.33
CA ARG A 168 -48.04 -24.65 44.43
C ARG A 168 -49.06 -23.52 44.54
N VAL A 169 -50.35 -23.84 44.50
CA VAL A 169 -51.44 -22.85 44.59
C VAL A 169 -51.36 -22.11 45.93
N THR A 170 -51.09 -22.83 47.01
CA THR A 170 -50.93 -22.22 48.35
C THR A 170 -49.71 -21.30 48.43
N LEU A 171 -48.54 -21.73 47.93
CA LEU A 171 -47.31 -20.94 47.96
C LEU A 171 -47.41 -19.71 47.07
N ASP A 172 -47.99 -19.83 45.88
CA ASP A 172 -48.20 -18.71 44.95
C ASP A 172 -49.20 -17.70 45.51
N ALA A 173 -50.33 -18.15 46.07
CA ALA A 173 -51.31 -17.27 46.71
C ALA A 173 -50.73 -16.55 47.94
N ALA A 174 -49.92 -17.25 48.74
CA ALA A 174 -49.21 -16.65 49.87
C ALA A 174 -48.17 -15.60 49.43
N ALA A 175 -47.37 -15.92 48.41
CA ALA A 175 -46.39 -15.02 47.84
C ALA A 175 -47.05 -13.77 47.23
N GLU A 176 -48.18 -13.92 46.53
CA GLU A 176 -48.95 -12.81 45.97
C GLU A 176 -49.56 -11.91 47.05
N SER A 177 -50.16 -12.50 48.09
CA SER A 177 -50.72 -11.76 49.23
C SER A 177 -49.63 -10.99 50.01
N LEU A 178 -48.49 -11.63 50.29
CA LEU A 178 -47.36 -10.97 50.95
C LEU A 178 -46.74 -9.87 50.07
N CYS A 179 -46.64 -10.09 48.76
CA CYS A 179 -46.17 -9.08 47.81
C CYS A 179 -47.05 -7.81 47.86
N GLY A 180 -48.38 -7.97 47.81
CA GLY A 180 -49.31 -6.85 47.90
C GLY A 180 -49.25 -6.11 49.24
N LEU A 181 -49.00 -6.82 50.34
CA LEU A 181 -48.82 -6.22 51.66
C LEU A 181 -47.49 -5.46 51.76
N PHE A 182 -46.38 -6.06 51.31
CA PHE A 182 -45.06 -5.44 51.32
C PHE A 182 -45.03 -4.18 50.44
N LEU A 183 -45.64 -4.20 49.25
CA LEU A 183 -45.76 -3.03 48.38
C LEU A 183 -46.47 -1.87 49.09
N ARG A 184 -47.62 -2.13 49.71
CA ARG A 184 -48.42 -1.11 50.38
C ARG A 184 -47.70 -0.49 51.58
N GLU A 185 -47.06 -1.30 52.41
CA GLU A 185 -46.29 -0.79 53.57
C GLU A 185 -44.99 -0.10 53.13
N PHE A 186 -44.35 -0.57 52.06
CA PHE A 186 -43.20 0.09 51.43
C PHE A 186 -43.59 1.48 50.91
N GLU A 187 -44.67 1.60 50.15
CA GLU A 187 -45.15 2.88 49.61
C GLU A 187 -45.59 3.86 50.70
N LYS A 188 -46.18 3.34 51.79
CA LYS A 188 -46.53 4.14 52.96
C LYS A 188 -45.27 4.68 53.65
N ALA A 189 -44.27 3.82 53.90
CA ALA A 189 -43.00 4.22 54.49
C ALA A 189 -42.23 5.24 53.62
N ALA A 190 -42.28 5.07 52.30
CA ALA A 190 -41.70 6.01 51.34
C ALA A 190 -42.36 7.40 51.40
N LYS A 191 -43.70 7.45 51.52
CA LYS A 191 -44.45 8.71 51.70
C LYS A 191 -44.18 9.40 53.03
N ASP A 192 -44.02 8.62 54.10
CA ASP A 192 -43.75 9.12 55.45
C ASP A 192 -42.27 9.53 55.65
N GLY A 193 -41.38 9.27 54.68
CA GLY A 193 -39.95 9.57 54.77
C GLY A 193 -39.16 8.66 55.71
N ASP A 194 -39.72 7.50 56.10
CA ASP A 194 -39.11 6.57 57.05
C ASP A 194 -38.18 5.59 56.34
N GLY A 195 -36.93 6.03 56.09
CA GLY A 195 -35.91 5.23 55.41
C GLY A 195 -35.58 3.90 56.08
N SER A 196 -35.83 3.77 57.39
CA SER A 196 -35.60 2.52 58.15
C SER A 196 -36.62 1.44 57.78
N LYS A 197 -37.90 1.82 57.65
CA LYS A 197 -38.98 0.92 57.22
C LYS A 197 -38.92 0.60 55.73
N VAL A 198 -38.57 1.57 54.89
CA VAL A 198 -38.32 1.34 53.46
C VAL A 198 -37.25 0.25 53.29
N THR A 199 -36.14 0.36 54.02
CA THR A 199 -35.06 -0.66 54.01
C THR A 199 -35.51 -2.01 54.55
N ARG A 200 -36.37 -2.04 55.58
CA ARG A 200 -36.90 -3.27 56.16
C ARG A 200 -37.73 -4.06 55.13
N PHE A 201 -38.74 -3.44 54.51
CA PHE A 201 -39.60 -4.11 53.54
C PHE A 201 -38.87 -4.41 52.23
N PHE A 202 -37.90 -3.57 51.82
CA PHE A 202 -37.07 -3.83 50.65
C PHE A 202 -36.33 -5.18 50.75
N LYS A 203 -35.89 -5.60 51.93
CA LYS A 203 -35.17 -6.87 52.13
C LYS A 203 -36.05 -8.12 52.04
N LEU A 204 -37.38 -7.97 52.08
CA LEU A 204 -38.33 -9.10 52.14
C LEU A 204 -38.80 -9.56 50.76
N PHE A 205 -38.77 -8.70 49.73
CA PHE A 205 -39.18 -9.06 48.37
C PHE A 205 -38.37 -10.21 47.73
N PRO A 206 -37.04 -10.32 47.90
CA PRO A 206 -36.27 -11.46 47.38
C PRO A 206 -36.69 -12.79 48.03
N LEU A 207 -37.04 -12.77 49.32
CA LEU A 207 -37.39 -13.97 50.08
C LEU A 207 -38.68 -14.62 49.58
N ILE A 208 -39.58 -13.84 48.96
CA ILE A 208 -40.83 -14.33 48.36
C ILE A 208 -40.76 -14.52 46.85
N GLY A 209 -39.55 -14.47 46.25
CA GLY A 209 -39.37 -14.63 44.80
C GLY A 209 -40.01 -13.49 43.97
N ARG A 210 -40.07 -12.27 44.51
CA ARG A 210 -40.59 -11.07 43.83
C ARG A 210 -39.54 -9.96 43.75
N THR A 211 -38.32 -10.33 43.33
CA THR A 211 -37.16 -9.44 43.21
C THR A 211 -37.43 -8.24 42.29
N ASP A 212 -38.06 -8.46 41.13
CA ASP A 212 -38.34 -7.40 40.16
C ASP A 212 -39.30 -6.34 40.70
N VAL A 213 -40.32 -6.75 41.45
CA VAL A 213 -41.30 -5.85 42.07
C VAL A 213 -40.66 -4.99 43.16
N GLY A 214 -39.78 -5.59 43.97
CA GLY A 214 -39.02 -4.87 45.00
C GLY A 214 -38.05 -3.84 44.42
N LEU A 215 -37.30 -4.22 43.37
CA LEU A 215 -36.39 -3.31 42.67
C LEU A 215 -37.14 -2.18 41.97
N ASP A 216 -38.31 -2.44 41.38
CA ASP A 216 -39.15 -1.41 40.76
C ASP A 216 -39.67 -0.38 41.76
N ALA A 217 -40.23 -0.84 42.89
CA ALA A 217 -40.73 0.05 43.95
C ALA A 217 -39.60 0.89 44.55
N TYR A 218 -38.42 0.29 44.75
CA TYR A 218 -37.23 0.99 45.24
C TYR A 218 -36.69 2.00 44.24
N GLY A 219 -36.62 1.64 42.95
CA GLY A 219 -36.26 2.55 41.87
C GLY A 219 -37.17 3.78 41.85
N ARG A 220 -38.49 3.60 41.96
CA ARG A 220 -39.46 4.71 42.04
C ARG A 220 -39.20 5.65 43.22
N TYR A 221 -38.94 5.11 44.42
CA TYR A 221 -38.63 5.90 45.60
C TYR A 221 -37.38 6.78 45.42
N VAL A 222 -36.30 6.20 44.90
CA VAL A 222 -35.04 6.92 44.69
C VAL A 222 -35.18 7.97 43.57
N CYS A 223 -35.90 7.66 42.49
CA CYS A 223 -36.18 8.61 41.40
C CYS A 223 -36.95 9.85 41.90
N GLN A 224 -37.91 9.68 42.81
CA GLN A 224 -38.63 10.81 43.41
C GLN A 224 -37.69 11.73 44.20
N GLY A 225 -36.69 11.15 44.89
CA GLY A 225 -35.61 11.90 45.55
C GLY A 225 -34.77 12.72 44.56
N VAL A 226 -34.36 12.13 43.43
CA VAL A 226 -33.62 12.83 42.37
C VAL A 226 -34.44 13.96 41.77
N ALA A 227 -35.69 13.70 41.39
CA ALA A 227 -36.58 14.68 40.76
C ALA A 227 -36.78 15.93 41.62
N SER A 228 -37.02 15.74 42.93
CA SER A 228 -37.23 16.85 43.86
C SER A 228 -36.00 17.76 44.01
N ARG A 229 -34.81 17.17 44.17
CA ARG A 229 -33.55 17.92 44.32
C ARG A 229 -33.12 18.61 43.01
N ALA A 230 -33.33 17.95 41.88
CA ALA A 230 -33.06 18.51 40.55
C ALA A 230 -33.90 19.77 40.30
N ARG A 231 -35.21 19.71 40.57
CA ARG A 231 -36.13 20.86 40.44
C ARG A 231 -35.78 21.98 41.40
N ALA A 232 -35.38 21.66 42.64
CA ALA A 232 -34.95 22.68 43.61
C ALA A 232 -33.69 23.42 43.13
N ASN A 233 -32.71 22.70 42.57
CA ASN A 233 -31.49 23.29 42.02
C ASN A 233 -31.76 24.12 40.76
N PHE A 234 -32.66 23.67 39.87
CA PHE A 234 -33.01 24.43 38.68
C PHE A 234 -33.79 25.73 39.00
N ASN A 235 -34.66 25.67 40.00
CA ASN A 235 -35.48 26.81 40.44
C ASN A 235 -34.77 27.73 41.45
N SER A 236 -33.49 27.49 41.78
CA SER A 236 -32.77 28.29 42.77
C SER A 236 -32.34 29.67 42.27
N ALA A 237 -32.43 29.95 40.97
CA ALA A 237 -32.02 31.21 40.34
C ALA A 237 -33.12 31.77 39.41
N SER A 238 -33.25 33.11 39.40
CA SER A 238 -34.17 33.82 38.49
C SER A 238 -33.66 33.84 37.04
N PRO A 239 -34.52 34.01 36.01
CA PRO A 239 -34.10 33.98 34.60
C PRO A 239 -32.94 34.95 34.26
N ALA A 240 -32.88 36.13 34.87
CA ALA A 240 -31.78 37.08 34.67
C ALA A 240 -30.44 36.54 35.20
N GLN A 241 -30.46 35.85 36.34
CA GLN A 241 -29.26 35.23 36.94
C GLN A 241 -28.82 33.95 36.22
N ARG A 242 -29.72 33.31 35.46
CA ARG A 242 -29.40 32.14 34.61
C ARG A 242 -28.62 32.54 33.36
N ASN A 243 -28.70 33.81 32.95
CA ASN A 243 -27.94 34.36 31.82
C ASN A 243 -26.50 34.75 32.16
N GLU A 244 -26.14 34.74 33.44
CA GLU A 244 -24.79 35.07 33.90
C GLU A 244 -24.00 33.80 34.25
N GLY A 245 -22.84 33.61 33.62
CA GLY A 245 -21.91 32.50 33.90
C GLY A 245 -22.41 31.12 33.43
N PHE A 246 -21.76 30.05 33.94
CA PHE A 246 -22.03 28.66 33.56
C PHE A 246 -23.19 28.03 34.35
N PHE A 247 -24.34 28.71 34.46
CA PHE A 247 -25.47 28.26 35.28
C PHE A 247 -25.99 26.87 34.88
N TYR A 248 -26.19 26.65 33.59
CA TYR A 248 -26.74 25.39 33.08
C TYR A 248 -25.74 24.23 33.23
N GLY A 249 -24.46 24.51 32.97
CA GLY A 249 -23.35 23.59 33.25
C GLY A 249 -23.24 23.20 34.73
N ASN A 250 -23.42 24.15 35.66
CA ASN A 250 -23.41 23.86 37.08
C ASN A 250 -24.65 23.07 37.54
N THR A 251 -25.81 23.35 36.95
CA THR A 251 -27.07 22.65 37.30
C THR A 251 -27.05 21.19 36.86
N ILE A 252 -26.57 20.91 35.64
CA ILE A 252 -26.43 19.53 35.15
C ILE A 252 -25.33 18.76 35.90
N THR A 253 -24.24 19.45 36.30
CA THR A 253 -23.20 18.86 37.15
C THR A 253 -23.78 18.36 38.47
N LYS A 254 -24.57 19.19 39.17
CA LYS A 254 -25.22 18.83 40.43
C LYS A 254 -26.21 17.67 40.28
N LEU A 255 -26.87 17.55 39.12
CA LEU A 255 -27.77 16.42 38.83
C LEU A 255 -26.97 15.11 38.75
N PHE A 256 -25.89 15.08 37.95
CA PHE A 256 -25.05 13.90 37.79
C PHE A 256 -24.35 13.51 39.08
N GLU A 257 -23.81 14.46 39.85
CA GLU A 257 -23.21 14.20 41.17
C GLU A 257 -24.21 13.59 42.14
N HIS A 258 -25.46 14.06 42.14
CA HIS A 258 -26.50 13.51 43.01
C HIS A 258 -26.86 12.07 42.63
N ILE A 259 -26.95 11.76 41.35
CA ILE A 259 -27.21 10.40 40.86
C ILE A 259 -26.03 9.49 41.24
N ALA A 260 -24.79 9.93 41.04
CA ALA A 260 -23.61 9.16 41.41
C ALA A 260 -23.56 8.84 42.91
N GLN A 261 -23.83 9.83 43.78
CA GLN A 261 -23.91 9.65 45.23
C GLN A 261 -24.96 8.61 45.65
N ILE A 262 -26.12 8.60 44.97
CA ILE A 262 -27.17 7.62 45.20
C ILE A 262 -26.72 6.23 44.79
N VAL A 263 -26.08 6.10 43.61
CA VAL A 263 -25.62 4.80 43.11
C VAL A 263 -24.59 4.21 44.08
N ASP A 264 -23.52 4.93 44.41
CA ASP A 264 -22.48 4.46 45.33
C ASP A 264 -23.02 4.17 46.75
N GLY A 265 -23.93 5.00 47.25
CA GLY A 265 -24.47 4.85 48.61
C GLY A 265 -25.41 3.66 48.77
N HIS A 266 -26.12 3.27 47.69
CA HIS A 266 -27.19 2.27 47.74
C HIS A 266 -26.76 0.90 47.15
N GLU A 267 -25.69 0.85 46.37
CA GLU A 267 -25.12 -0.37 45.78
C GLU A 267 -24.88 -1.49 46.81
N PRO A 268 -24.19 -1.27 47.96
CA PRO A 268 -23.96 -2.33 48.94
C PRO A 268 -25.25 -2.92 49.54
N LEU A 269 -26.33 -2.14 49.58
CA LEU A 269 -27.62 -2.59 50.09
C LEU A 269 -28.35 -3.47 49.06
N VAL A 270 -28.32 -3.08 47.79
CA VAL A 270 -28.98 -3.81 46.69
C VAL A 270 -28.25 -5.13 46.45
N GLU A 271 -26.94 -5.11 46.28
CA GLU A 271 -26.17 -6.31 45.95
C GLU A 271 -26.21 -7.37 47.05
N ARG A 272 -26.15 -6.95 48.33
CA ARG A 272 -26.21 -7.86 49.48
C ARG A 272 -27.50 -8.67 49.56
N HIS A 273 -28.63 -8.11 49.14
CA HIS A 273 -29.94 -8.72 49.35
C HIS A 273 -30.59 -9.26 48.07
N TYR A 274 -30.26 -8.69 46.90
CA TYR A 274 -30.85 -9.09 45.61
C TYR A 274 -29.86 -9.85 44.73
N GLY A 275 -28.56 -9.81 45.04
CA GLY A 275 -27.49 -10.48 44.29
C GLY A 275 -26.62 -9.51 43.49
N PRO A 276 -25.43 -9.96 43.06
CA PRO A 276 -24.49 -9.14 42.28
C PRO A 276 -25.10 -8.68 40.96
N GLY A 277 -24.82 -7.44 40.54
CA GLY A 277 -25.31 -6.88 39.27
C GLY A 277 -26.77 -6.40 39.28
N MET A 278 -27.54 -6.64 40.36
CA MET A 278 -28.93 -6.16 40.46
C MET A 278 -29.04 -4.62 40.58
N MET A 279 -27.95 -3.94 40.90
CA MET A 279 -27.88 -2.48 40.91
C MET A 279 -28.12 -1.87 39.52
N GLN A 280 -27.79 -2.60 38.44
CA GLN A 280 -28.05 -2.18 37.06
C GLN A 280 -29.54 -1.86 36.82
N LYS A 281 -30.47 -2.66 37.34
CA LYS A 281 -31.91 -2.43 37.20
C LYS A 281 -32.38 -1.12 37.87
N VAL A 282 -31.72 -0.72 38.96
CA VAL A 282 -32.02 0.55 39.64
C VAL A 282 -31.41 1.72 38.85
N ILE A 283 -30.20 1.55 38.31
CA ILE A 283 -29.53 2.52 37.44
C ILE A 283 -30.37 2.80 36.18
N GLU A 284 -30.94 1.78 35.54
CA GLU A 284 -31.84 1.94 34.39
C GLU A 284 -33.04 2.85 34.70
N ARG A 285 -33.62 2.72 35.91
CA ARG A 285 -34.70 3.61 36.37
C ARG A 285 -34.21 5.02 36.65
N LEU A 286 -33.05 5.18 37.28
CA LEU A 286 -32.44 6.48 37.53
C LEU A 286 -32.09 7.22 36.23
N GLN A 287 -31.68 6.49 35.19
CA GLN A 287 -31.43 7.06 33.87
C GLN A 287 -32.71 7.65 33.25
N ILE A 288 -33.88 7.03 33.44
CA ILE A 288 -35.16 7.60 32.98
C ILE A 288 -35.44 8.95 33.65
N GLU A 289 -35.12 9.09 34.94
CA GLU A 289 -35.28 10.39 35.62
C GLU A 289 -34.20 11.41 35.18
N ALA A 290 -32.97 10.95 34.91
CA ALA A 290 -31.92 11.78 34.31
C ALA A 290 -32.33 12.29 32.92
N ASP A 291 -33.01 11.47 32.13
CA ASP A 291 -33.57 11.84 30.83
C ASP A 291 -34.60 12.96 30.93
N VAL A 292 -35.46 12.93 31.95
CA VAL A 292 -36.45 13.97 32.19
C VAL A 292 -35.79 15.25 32.70
N GLN A 293 -35.07 15.19 33.82
CA GLN A 293 -34.52 16.41 34.45
C GLN A 293 -33.38 17.01 33.63
N GLY A 294 -32.44 16.19 33.15
CA GLY A 294 -31.35 16.64 32.28
C GLY A 294 -31.87 17.14 30.94
N GLY A 295 -32.90 16.48 30.39
CA GLY A 295 -33.56 16.92 29.16
C GLY A 295 -34.17 18.32 29.28
N ILE A 296 -34.84 18.64 30.39
CA ILE A 296 -35.40 19.98 30.63
C ILE A 296 -34.29 21.05 30.70
N VAL A 297 -33.17 20.74 31.36
CA VAL A 297 -32.03 21.65 31.48
C VAL A 297 -31.42 21.97 30.11
N LEU A 298 -31.24 20.95 29.26
CA LEU A 298 -30.65 21.12 27.92
C LEU A 298 -31.59 21.85 26.95
N ASP A 299 -32.89 21.53 26.95
CA ASP A 299 -33.88 22.23 26.11
C ASP A 299 -33.91 23.73 26.48
N THR A 300 -33.96 24.03 27.79
CA THR A 300 -33.97 25.42 28.27
C THR A 300 -32.68 26.16 27.91
N TRP A 301 -31.52 25.50 28.04
CA TRP A 301 -30.24 26.08 27.64
C TRP A 301 -30.21 26.40 26.13
N HIS A 302 -30.68 25.47 25.29
CA HIS A 302 -30.72 25.63 23.84
C HIS A 302 -31.62 26.80 23.42
N GLU A 303 -32.78 26.95 24.06
CA GLU A 303 -33.74 28.02 23.82
C GLU A 303 -33.25 29.38 24.35
N GLU A 304 -32.85 29.47 25.63
CA GLU A 304 -32.45 30.74 26.27
C GLU A 304 -31.12 31.28 25.75
N ARG A 305 -30.21 30.42 25.27
CA ARG A 305 -28.96 30.85 24.59
C ARG A 305 -29.14 31.11 23.10
N HIS A 306 -30.35 30.94 22.57
CA HIS A 306 -30.69 31.18 21.16
C HIS A 306 -29.76 30.45 20.18
N ILE A 307 -29.42 29.19 20.47
CA ILE A 307 -28.40 28.44 19.73
C ILE A 307 -28.73 28.35 18.24
N ASP A 308 -29.98 28.09 17.86
CA ASP A 308 -30.38 27.98 16.45
C ASP A 308 -30.17 29.27 15.66
N ARG A 309 -30.41 30.43 16.30
CA ARG A 309 -30.14 31.73 15.70
C ARG A 309 -28.64 31.93 15.47
N LYS A 310 -27.82 31.63 16.47
CA LYS A 310 -26.35 31.71 16.35
C LYS A 310 -25.81 30.78 15.27
N LEU A 311 -26.35 29.58 15.15
CA LEU A 311 -25.99 28.64 14.08
C LEU A 311 -26.35 29.15 12.68
N THR A 312 -27.47 29.86 12.57
CA THR A 312 -27.86 30.52 11.31
C THR A 312 -26.91 31.66 10.97
N ASP A 313 -26.59 32.50 11.96
CA ASP A 313 -25.71 33.65 11.81
C ASP A 313 -24.30 33.20 11.35
N ILE A 314 -23.69 32.19 12.00
CA ILE A 314 -22.36 31.69 11.60
C ILE A 314 -22.34 31.05 10.20
N LYS A 315 -23.41 30.35 9.82
CA LYS A 315 -23.52 29.72 8.49
C LYS A 315 -23.65 30.75 7.37
N SER A 316 -24.27 31.89 7.66
CA SER A 316 -24.46 32.99 6.72
C SER A 316 -23.22 33.89 6.55
N TYR A 317 -22.18 33.69 7.36
CA TYR A 317 -20.98 34.50 7.33
C TYR A 317 -20.15 34.28 6.07
N ALA A 318 -19.87 35.34 5.32
CA ALA A 318 -19.32 35.25 3.97
C ALA A 318 -17.80 35.04 3.89
N PHE A 319 -17.05 35.19 5.00
CA PHE A 319 -15.58 35.14 5.01
C PHE A 319 -14.93 35.98 3.90
N SER A 320 -15.42 37.22 3.73
CA SER A 320 -15.12 38.02 2.54
C SER A 320 -13.64 38.32 2.36
N PHE A 321 -12.85 38.40 3.44
CA PHE A 321 -11.41 38.63 3.32
C PHE A 321 -10.69 37.40 2.78
N LEU A 322 -11.01 36.20 3.29
CA LEU A 322 -10.48 34.95 2.74
C LEU A 322 -10.97 34.74 1.30
N VAL A 323 -12.26 34.92 1.01
CA VAL A 323 -12.81 34.69 -0.33
C VAL A 323 -12.30 35.70 -1.36
N GLN A 324 -12.23 37.00 -1.02
CA GLN A 324 -11.65 38.01 -1.91
C GLN A 324 -10.15 37.81 -2.09
N SER A 325 -9.45 37.34 -1.06
CA SER A 325 -8.06 36.98 -1.22
C SER A 325 -7.90 35.83 -2.20
N PHE A 326 -8.87 34.92 -2.42
CA PHE A 326 -8.77 33.85 -3.42
C PHE A 326 -8.97 34.25 -4.90
N LEU A 327 -9.50 35.44 -5.20
CA LEU A 327 -9.73 35.92 -6.57
C LEU A 327 -8.48 36.58 -7.19
N PRO A 328 -8.29 36.56 -8.52
CA PRO A 328 -7.19 37.29 -9.18
C PRO A 328 -7.37 38.80 -9.02
N ALA A 329 -6.32 39.53 -8.64
CA ALA A 329 -6.34 40.98 -8.55
C ALA A 329 -6.73 41.59 -9.92
N GLN A 330 -7.93 42.18 -10.02
CA GLN A 330 -8.30 42.97 -11.19
C GLN A 330 -7.43 44.23 -11.25
N LYS A 331 -6.74 44.43 -12.37
CA LYS A 331 -6.03 45.68 -12.66
C LYS A 331 -7.01 46.87 -12.53
N PRO A 332 -6.61 48.00 -11.91
CA PRO A 332 -7.45 49.19 -11.92
C PRO A 332 -7.60 49.67 -13.37
N SER A 333 -8.82 49.66 -13.89
CA SER A 333 -9.11 50.16 -15.23
C SER A 333 -8.89 51.68 -15.27
N SER A 334 -7.99 52.13 -16.15
CA SER A 334 -7.85 53.53 -16.53
C SER A 334 -9.04 53.97 -17.39
N GLY A 335 -10.20 54.19 -16.75
CA GLY A 335 -11.40 54.75 -17.37
C GLY A 335 -11.62 56.18 -16.89
N THR A 336 -11.63 57.14 -17.81
CA THR A 336 -12.04 58.53 -17.56
C THR A 336 -13.45 58.57 -16.93
N PRO A 337 -13.66 59.38 -15.87
CA PRO A 337 -14.94 59.38 -15.17
C PRO A 337 -16.00 60.10 -16.02
N ARG A 338 -17.06 59.39 -16.40
CA ARG A 338 -18.29 60.03 -16.89
C ARG A 338 -19.01 60.64 -15.69
N ALA A 339 -19.00 61.97 -15.62
CA ALA A 339 -19.82 62.72 -14.69
C ALA A 339 -21.31 62.51 -15.04
N SER A 340 -22.06 61.83 -14.17
CA SER A 340 -23.50 61.99 -13.88
C SER A 340 -24.05 60.76 -13.14
N SER A 341 -23.76 60.64 -11.84
CA SER A 341 -24.57 59.86 -10.88
C SER A 341 -24.17 60.25 -9.44
N PRO A 342 -25.13 60.62 -8.57
CA PRO A 342 -24.80 61.02 -7.20
C PRO A 342 -24.68 59.78 -6.31
N ALA A 343 -23.46 59.26 -6.16
CA ALA A 343 -23.11 58.32 -5.09
C ALA A 343 -21.60 58.35 -4.82
N ASN A 344 -21.09 59.47 -4.31
CA ASN A 344 -19.84 59.47 -3.55
C ASN A 344 -20.14 58.92 -2.15
N GLY A 345 -20.17 57.59 -2.04
CA GLY A 345 -20.09 56.88 -0.77
C GLY A 345 -18.63 56.72 -0.40
N VAL A 346 -18.22 57.38 0.68
CA VAL A 346 -16.99 57.12 1.45
C VAL A 346 -16.75 55.61 1.53
N ALA A 347 -15.51 55.17 1.27
CA ALA A 347 -15.08 53.80 1.50
C ALA A 347 -15.42 53.42 2.95
N ARG A 348 -16.46 52.61 3.12
CA ARG A 348 -16.84 52.06 4.41
C ARG A 348 -15.68 51.20 4.90
N THR A 349 -15.02 51.66 5.95
CA THR A 349 -14.38 50.77 6.91
C THR A 349 -15.42 49.75 7.34
N SER A 350 -15.19 48.48 7.01
CA SER A 350 -16.00 47.34 7.46
C SER A 350 -15.75 47.12 8.95
N GLU A 351 -16.18 48.06 9.79
CA GLU A 351 -16.38 47.80 11.20
C GLU A 351 -17.61 46.88 11.33
N ASP A 352 -17.34 45.66 11.78
CA ASP A 352 -18.12 44.95 12.79
C ASP A 352 -19.64 44.86 12.55
N GLU A 353 -20.13 43.81 11.86
CA GLU A 353 -21.53 43.39 12.03
C GLU A 353 -21.80 41.98 11.46
N GLY A 354 -22.14 41.06 12.35
CA GLY A 354 -22.72 39.76 12.01
C GLY A 354 -22.72 38.80 13.19
N VAL A 355 -21.55 38.48 13.74
CA VAL A 355 -21.38 37.48 14.81
C VAL A 355 -20.35 37.95 15.84
N ASP A 356 -20.77 38.10 17.10
CA ASP A 356 -19.87 38.41 18.22
C ASP A 356 -19.03 37.18 18.61
N MET A 357 -17.73 37.26 18.35
CA MET A 357 -16.77 36.20 18.67
C MET A 357 -16.63 35.92 20.16
N LYS A 358 -16.84 36.91 21.05
CA LYS A 358 -16.77 36.71 22.50
C LYS A 358 -17.96 35.92 23.02
N GLU A 359 -19.13 36.17 22.43
CA GLU A 359 -20.35 35.45 22.76
C GLU A 359 -20.26 33.98 22.33
N ILE A 360 -19.76 33.72 21.11
CA ILE A 360 -19.50 32.35 20.64
C ILE A 360 -18.47 31.63 21.54
N ASP A 361 -17.39 32.32 21.95
CA ASP A 361 -16.40 31.73 22.85
C ASP A 361 -16.98 31.35 24.22
N ALA A 362 -17.86 32.19 24.77
CA ALA A 362 -18.56 31.92 26.03
C ALA A 362 -19.49 30.70 25.91
N LEU A 363 -20.24 30.58 24.80
CA LEU A 363 -21.10 29.41 24.52
C LEU A 363 -20.28 28.13 24.36
N LEU A 364 -19.14 28.19 23.67
CA LEU A 364 -18.22 27.07 23.53
C LEU A 364 -17.65 26.64 24.89
N GLY A 365 -17.37 27.59 25.79
CA GLY A 365 -16.95 27.30 27.16
C GLY A 365 -18.03 26.57 27.97
N GLU A 366 -19.28 27.03 27.91
CA GLU A 366 -20.40 26.41 28.64
C GLU A 366 -20.74 25.02 28.07
N GLY A 367 -20.78 24.90 26.74
CA GLY A 367 -21.01 23.63 26.05
C GLY A 367 -19.92 22.59 26.34
N ALA A 368 -18.64 22.99 26.33
CA ALA A 368 -17.53 22.09 26.66
C ALA A 368 -17.62 21.60 28.11
N LEU A 369 -17.99 22.47 29.06
CA LEU A 369 -18.22 22.07 30.46
C LEU A 369 -19.34 21.05 30.58
N ILE A 370 -20.48 21.27 29.92
CA ILE A 370 -21.62 20.33 29.95
C ILE A 370 -21.21 18.97 29.36
N LEU A 371 -20.55 18.97 28.19
CA LEU A 371 -20.10 17.75 27.52
C LEU A 371 -19.08 16.95 28.34
N GLY A 372 -18.11 17.62 28.97
CA GLY A 372 -17.14 16.97 29.84
C GLY A 372 -17.79 16.36 31.07
N ARG A 373 -18.80 17.02 31.65
CA ARG A 373 -19.56 16.50 32.80
C ARG A 373 -20.44 15.32 32.41
N TYR A 374 -21.04 15.35 31.23
CA TYR A 374 -21.78 14.22 30.68
C TYR A 374 -20.86 13.02 30.40
N ALA A 375 -19.65 13.24 29.88
CA ALA A 375 -18.67 12.17 29.67
C ALA A 375 -18.28 11.47 30.99
N LEU A 376 -18.03 12.24 32.05
CA LEU A 376 -17.75 11.70 33.39
C LEU A 376 -18.92 10.89 33.94
N TYR A 377 -20.15 11.39 33.77
CA TYR A 377 -21.37 10.68 34.15
C TYR A 377 -21.51 9.35 33.39
N ALA A 378 -21.33 9.38 32.07
CA ALA A 378 -21.42 8.19 31.23
C ALA A 378 -20.34 7.16 31.59
N ARG A 379 -19.10 7.59 31.85
CA ARG A 379 -18.02 6.73 32.34
C ARG A 379 -18.41 6.07 33.66
N PHE A 380 -18.86 6.85 34.64
CA PHE A 380 -19.26 6.35 35.96
C PHE A 380 -20.38 5.30 35.86
N ILE A 381 -21.44 5.57 35.10
CA ILE A 381 -22.55 4.63 34.93
C ILE A 381 -22.11 3.35 34.21
N SER A 382 -21.26 3.48 33.20
CA SER A 382 -20.76 2.33 32.45
C SER A 382 -19.84 1.44 33.30
N ASP A 383 -18.98 2.04 34.14
CA ASP A 383 -18.13 1.33 35.10
C ASP A 383 -18.95 0.53 36.11
N LYS A 384 -20.02 1.12 36.65
CA LYS A 384 -20.96 0.45 37.57
C LYS A 384 -21.81 -0.65 36.94
N CYS A 385 -21.88 -0.70 35.61
CA CYS A 385 -22.62 -1.73 34.87
C CYS A 385 -21.69 -2.75 34.19
N ALA A 386 -20.36 -2.64 34.39
CA ALA A 386 -19.41 -3.57 33.81
C ALA A 386 -19.51 -4.95 34.49
N PRO A 387 -19.39 -6.05 33.74
CA PRO A 387 -19.42 -7.40 34.30
C PRO A 387 -18.23 -7.65 35.23
N ALA A 388 -18.46 -8.37 36.34
CA ALA A 388 -17.46 -8.62 37.39
C ALA A 388 -16.33 -9.58 36.99
N GLU A 389 -16.52 -10.38 35.93
CA GLU A 389 -15.49 -11.21 35.31
C GLU A 389 -15.45 -10.93 33.80
N PRO A 390 -14.29 -10.52 33.22
CA PRO A 390 -14.15 -10.44 31.77
C PRO A 390 -14.15 -11.87 31.21
N GLU A 391 -15.17 -12.23 30.44
CA GLU A 391 -15.14 -13.43 29.60
C GLU A 391 -14.03 -13.25 28.55
N GLU A 392 -12.96 -14.05 28.71
CA GLU A 392 -11.84 -14.21 27.77
C GLU A 392 -10.86 -13.02 27.66
N HIS A 393 -9.57 -13.36 27.56
CA HIS A 393 -8.40 -12.46 27.60
C HIS A 393 -8.26 -11.51 26.39
N ILE A 394 -9.23 -10.65 26.13
CA ILE A 394 -9.12 -9.54 25.17
C ILE A 394 -9.60 -8.25 25.85
N ASP A 395 -8.69 -7.28 25.98
CA ASP A 395 -8.96 -5.97 26.59
C ASP A 395 -9.82 -5.11 25.64
N TYR A 396 -11.15 -5.24 25.76
CA TYR A 396 -12.12 -4.48 24.96
C TYR A 396 -12.39 -3.06 25.48
N GLY A 397 -11.70 -2.61 26.54
CA GLY A 397 -11.98 -1.33 27.20
C GLY A 397 -13.39 -1.24 27.81
N LEU A 398 -13.76 -0.07 28.33
CA LEU A 398 -15.10 0.15 28.90
C LEU A 398 -16.16 0.17 27.79
N VAL A 399 -17.31 -0.48 28.00
CA VAL A 399 -18.41 -0.49 27.03
C VAL A 399 -19.61 0.27 27.60
N MET A 400 -20.19 1.18 26.81
CA MET A 400 -21.36 1.94 27.23
C MET A 400 -22.62 1.05 27.19
N PRO A 401 -23.41 0.96 28.28
CA PRO A 401 -24.64 0.17 28.30
C PRO A 401 -25.70 0.65 27.30
N ASN A 402 -26.47 -0.28 26.72
CA ASN A 402 -27.48 0.02 25.69
C ASN A 402 -28.54 1.03 26.16
N PHE A 403 -28.98 0.97 27.42
CA PHE A 403 -29.98 1.90 27.95
C PHE A 403 -29.44 3.33 28.03
N LEU A 404 -28.14 3.51 28.25
CA LEU A 404 -27.49 4.82 28.27
C LEU A 404 -27.28 5.34 26.84
N ALA A 405 -26.84 4.46 25.93
CA ALA A 405 -26.65 4.76 24.51
C ALA A 405 -27.94 5.19 23.79
N THR A 406 -29.07 4.60 24.17
CA THR A 406 -30.38 4.88 23.54
C THR A 406 -31.22 5.91 24.30
N SER A 407 -30.69 6.43 25.40
CA SER A 407 -31.39 7.36 26.30
C SER A 407 -31.78 8.67 25.62
N ASN A 408 -32.87 9.30 26.09
CA ASN A 408 -33.29 10.59 25.54
C ASN A 408 -32.29 11.70 25.88
N LEU A 409 -31.62 11.62 27.04
CA LEU A 409 -30.56 12.56 27.37
C LEU A 409 -29.39 12.45 26.39
N HIS A 410 -28.96 11.24 26.03
CA HIS A 410 -27.90 11.04 25.04
C HIS A 410 -28.25 11.64 23.68
N LYS A 411 -29.49 11.43 23.19
CA LYS A 411 -29.98 12.03 21.95
C LYS A 411 -29.99 13.57 22.00
N LYS A 412 -30.35 14.15 23.14
CA LYS A 412 -30.32 15.60 23.35
C LYS A 412 -28.89 16.15 23.44
N VAL A 413 -27.97 15.42 24.09
CA VAL A 413 -26.54 15.78 24.08
C VAL A 413 -26.01 15.83 22.64
N ASN A 414 -26.34 14.84 21.81
CA ASN A 414 -25.91 14.82 20.42
C ASN A 414 -26.46 16.02 19.61
N SER A 415 -27.78 16.25 19.67
CA SER A 415 -28.45 17.28 18.86
C SER A 415 -28.28 18.71 19.40
N HIS A 416 -28.34 18.92 20.72
CA HIS A 416 -28.34 20.25 21.33
C HIS A 416 -26.94 20.70 21.77
N LEU A 417 -25.95 19.81 21.89
CA LEU A 417 -24.59 20.20 22.30
C LEU A 417 -23.53 19.86 21.26
N ILE A 418 -23.40 18.59 20.86
CA ILE A 418 -22.30 18.16 19.98
C ILE A 418 -22.37 18.85 18.61
N GLU A 419 -23.54 18.81 17.95
CA GLU A 419 -23.71 19.47 16.65
C GLU A 419 -23.45 20.99 16.70
N PRO A 420 -24.03 21.76 17.64
CA PRO A 420 -23.73 23.19 17.76
C PRO A 420 -22.27 23.50 18.12
N VAL A 421 -21.67 22.77 19.06
CA VAL A 421 -20.27 22.98 19.46
C VAL A 421 -19.33 22.73 18.28
N ASN A 422 -19.57 21.68 17.48
CA ASN A 422 -18.77 21.39 16.30
C ASN A 422 -18.83 22.53 15.26
N ALA A 423 -20.03 23.01 14.97
CA ALA A 423 -20.25 24.10 14.01
C ALA A 423 -19.64 25.42 14.50
N MET A 424 -19.90 25.80 15.75
CA MET A 424 -19.38 27.02 16.36
C MET A 424 -17.85 27.01 16.51
N THR A 425 -17.25 25.87 16.88
CA THR A 425 -15.79 25.74 17.01
C THR A 425 -15.10 25.88 15.66
N THR A 426 -15.67 25.26 14.61
CA THR A 426 -15.14 25.37 13.25
C THR A 426 -15.20 26.82 12.74
N PHE A 427 -16.34 27.49 12.94
CA PHE A 427 -16.49 28.91 12.62
C PHE A 427 -15.51 29.79 13.40
N PHE A 428 -15.44 29.60 14.72
CA PHE A 428 -14.58 30.35 15.62
C PHE A 428 -13.11 30.27 15.18
N PHE A 429 -12.64 29.06 14.87
CA PHE A 429 -11.27 28.84 14.40
C PHE A 429 -11.03 29.53 13.05
N ARG A 430 -11.90 29.30 12.06
CA ARG A 430 -11.77 29.90 10.73
C ARG A 430 -11.78 31.43 10.77
N ARG A 431 -12.67 32.04 11.56
CA ARG A 431 -12.76 33.50 11.72
C ARG A 431 -11.55 34.07 12.45
N SER A 432 -10.98 33.32 13.41
CA SER A 432 -9.75 33.70 14.10
C SER A 432 -8.55 33.73 13.14
N VAL A 433 -8.43 32.74 12.24
CA VAL A 433 -7.40 32.73 11.19
C VAL A 433 -7.57 33.93 10.24
N GLU A 434 -8.79 34.21 9.80
CA GLU A 434 -9.08 35.39 8.96
C GLU A 434 -8.64 36.70 9.64
N LYS A 435 -8.97 36.86 10.92
CA LYS A 435 -8.63 38.07 11.69
C LYS A 435 -7.12 38.21 11.93
N ALA A 436 -6.42 37.10 12.18
CA ALA A 436 -4.97 37.09 12.33
C ALA A 436 -4.27 37.61 11.06
N PHE A 437 -4.74 37.20 9.86
CA PHE A 437 -4.18 37.71 8.60
C PHE A 437 -4.60 39.16 8.27
N GLN A 438 -5.73 39.64 8.77
CA GLN A 438 -6.14 41.06 8.64
C GLN A 438 -5.24 42.00 9.45
N LEU A 439 -4.68 41.51 10.56
CA LEU A 439 -3.81 42.24 11.48
C LEU A 439 -2.33 41.81 11.37
N ASP A 440 -1.96 41.17 10.26
CA ASP A 440 -0.64 40.58 10.06
C ASP A 440 0.44 41.66 9.89
N GLU A 441 1.45 41.62 10.75
CA GLU A 441 2.58 42.54 10.74
C GLU A 441 3.88 41.78 10.42
N SER A 442 4.68 42.34 9.50
CA SER A 442 5.99 41.80 9.14
C SER A 442 7.09 42.39 10.03
N PRO A 443 8.18 41.65 10.29
CA PRO A 443 9.31 42.14 11.09
C PRO A 443 9.96 43.36 10.43
N SER A 444 10.22 44.41 11.22
CA SER A 444 10.81 45.66 10.73
C SER A 444 12.33 45.56 10.54
N ASP A 445 12.86 46.45 9.69
CA ASP A 445 14.30 46.76 9.55
C ASP A 445 15.20 45.56 9.18
N LEU A 446 14.70 44.67 8.32
CA LEU A 446 15.49 43.61 7.68
C LEU A 446 16.23 44.14 6.45
N THR A 447 17.47 43.68 6.21
CA THR A 447 18.28 44.07 5.05
C THR A 447 19.23 42.95 4.61
N LEU A 448 19.46 42.84 3.30
CA LEU A 448 20.47 41.96 2.70
C LEU A 448 21.87 42.59 2.66
N ASN A 449 22.05 43.79 3.21
CA ASN A 449 23.38 44.38 3.34
C ASN A 449 24.13 43.75 4.54
N PRO A 450 25.26 43.05 4.32
CA PRO A 450 26.00 42.40 5.42
C PRO A 450 26.57 43.41 6.44
N ASN A 451 26.73 44.68 6.07
CA ASN A 451 27.34 45.71 6.91
C ASN A 451 26.33 46.49 7.77
N LYS A 452 25.03 46.22 7.65
CA LYS A 452 23.97 46.84 8.47
C LYS A 452 23.40 45.84 9.49
N PRO A 453 23.19 46.22 10.77
CA PRO A 453 22.52 45.36 11.75
C PRO A 453 21.04 45.15 11.38
N LEU A 454 20.45 44.04 11.82
CA LEU A 454 19.01 43.78 11.67
C LEU A 454 18.28 44.41 12.87
N GLY A 455 17.14 45.05 12.65
CA GLY A 455 16.39 45.72 13.73
C GLY A 455 15.47 44.80 14.55
N SER A 456 15.34 43.53 14.18
CA SER A 456 14.55 42.50 14.87
C SER A 456 15.41 41.29 15.27
N ASN A 457 14.92 40.47 16.20
CA ASN A 457 15.59 39.23 16.62
C ASN A 457 14.94 38.01 15.95
N PRO A 458 15.71 36.95 15.62
CA PRO A 458 15.16 35.71 15.09
C PRO A 458 14.33 34.95 16.15
N PRO A 459 13.35 34.11 15.74
CA PRO A 459 12.98 33.79 14.36
C PRO A 459 12.22 34.95 13.68
N PHE A 460 12.55 35.23 12.42
CA PHE A 460 11.91 36.30 11.65
C PHE A 460 10.65 35.78 10.96
N ILE A 461 9.52 35.91 11.66
CA ILE A 461 8.18 35.49 11.22
C ILE A 461 7.20 36.66 11.29
N THR A 462 6.02 36.51 10.68
CA THR A 462 4.93 37.48 10.80
C THR A 462 4.04 37.18 12.01
N SER A 463 3.36 38.21 12.55
CA SER A 463 2.53 38.07 13.76
C SER A 463 1.38 37.05 13.59
N ALA A 464 0.86 36.85 12.37
CA ALA A 464 -0.21 35.89 12.12
C ALA A 464 0.16 34.43 12.48
N VAL A 465 1.45 34.07 12.44
CA VAL A 465 1.88 32.71 12.82
C VAL A 465 1.65 32.47 14.31
N ASP A 466 2.09 33.38 15.16
CA ASP A 466 1.94 33.26 16.62
C ASP A 466 0.46 33.25 17.03
N ASP A 467 -0.33 34.18 16.47
CA ASP A 467 -1.76 34.30 16.76
C ASP A 467 -2.52 33.04 16.37
N VAL A 468 -2.31 32.52 15.15
CA VAL A 468 -3.01 31.31 14.69
C VAL A 468 -2.63 30.09 15.52
N MET A 469 -1.34 29.90 15.82
CA MET A 469 -0.88 28.73 16.57
C MET A 469 -1.32 28.76 18.03
N TYR A 470 -1.42 29.95 18.63
CA TYR A 470 -2.03 30.11 19.95
C TYR A 470 -3.49 29.64 19.96
N ILE A 471 -4.28 30.05 18.95
CA ILE A 471 -5.69 29.63 18.82
C ILE A 471 -5.81 28.12 18.53
N VAL A 472 -4.91 27.53 17.72
CA VAL A 472 -4.88 26.07 17.51
C VAL A 472 -4.76 25.33 18.85
N ASN A 473 -3.81 25.74 19.71
CA ASN A 473 -3.63 25.14 21.03
C ASN A 473 -4.90 25.26 21.88
N GLN A 474 -5.50 26.46 21.92
CA GLN A 474 -6.72 26.72 22.71
C GLN A 474 -7.91 25.85 22.22
N VAL A 475 -8.11 25.74 20.91
CA VAL A 475 -9.19 24.94 20.32
C VAL A 475 -8.99 23.46 20.59
N LEU A 476 -7.77 22.92 20.44
CA LEU A 476 -7.48 21.52 20.71
C LEU A 476 -7.65 21.17 22.19
N GLN A 477 -7.17 22.02 23.11
CA GLN A 477 -7.36 21.82 24.55
C GLN A 477 -8.85 21.77 24.92
N ARG A 478 -9.65 22.72 24.42
CA ARG A 478 -11.10 22.75 24.67
C ARG A 478 -11.81 21.52 24.09
N THR A 479 -11.42 21.12 22.87
CA THR A 479 -11.97 19.93 22.19
C THR A 479 -11.72 18.67 23.01
N LEU A 480 -10.49 18.47 23.49
CA LEU A 480 -10.12 17.31 24.31
C LEU A 480 -10.79 17.34 25.69
N ALA A 481 -10.94 18.53 26.30
CA ALA A 481 -11.64 18.69 27.58
C ALA A 481 -13.13 18.29 27.54
N THR A 482 -13.73 18.18 26.34
CA THR A 482 -15.10 17.65 26.21
C THR A 482 -15.19 16.15 26.49
N SER A 483 -14.09 15.40 26.36
CA SER A 483 -14.08 13.93 26.45
C SER A 483 -15.08 13.24 25.50
N GLN A 484 -15.46 13.89 24.39
CA GLN A 484 -16.39 13.34 23.40
C GLN A 484 -15.67 12.98 22.10
N ARG A 485 -15.69 11.69 21.73
CA ARG A 485 -15.10 11.22 20.46
C ARG A 485 -15.70 11.94 19.24
N ALA A 486 -17.02 12.17 19.24
CA ALA A 486 -17.71 12.83 18.12
C ALA A 486 -17.25 14.29 17.90
N VAL A 487 -16.87 15.00 18.98
CA VAL A 487 -16.35 16.36 18.90
C VAL A 487 -14.94 16.35 18.33
N VAL A 488 -14.07 15.45 18.80
CA VAL A 488 -12.71 15.27 18.26
C VAL A 488 -12.74 14.89 16.77
N ALA A 489 -13.60 13.93 16.41
CA ALA A 489 -13.76 13.44 15.04
C ALA A 489 -14.22 14.53 14.05
N SER A 490 -14.90 15.56 14.52
CA SER A 490 -15.34 16.69 13.69
C SER A 490 -14.35 17.84 13.70
N VAL A 491 -13.92 18.28 14.88
CA VAL A 491 -13.15 19.54 15.05
C VAL A 491 -11.70 19.38 14.61
N VAL A 492 -11.01 18.29 14.98
CA VAL A 492 -9.58 18.13 14.65
C VAL A 492 -9.36 18.04 13.14
N PRO A 493 -10.14 17.26 12.36
CA PRO A 493 -10.05 17.30 10.90
C PRO A 493 -10.41 18.68 10.31
N ALA A 494 -11.39 19.39 10.87
CA ALA A 494 -11.75 20.73 10.42
C ALA A 494 -10.61 21.75 10.64
N VAL A 495 -9.94 21.70 11.81
CA VAL A 495 -8.74 22.50 12.10
C VAL A 495 -7.61 22.16 11.12
N SER A 496 -7.36 20.87 10.88
CA SER A 496 -6.36 20.41 9.88
C SER A 496 -6.67 20.97 8.49
N HIS A 497 -7.93 20.92 8.07
CA HIS A 497 -8.38 21.43 6.78
C HIS A 497 -8.19 22.95 6.68
N ILE A 498 -8.61 23.72 7.69
CA ILE A 498 -8.49 25.18 7.71
C ILE A 498 -7.01 25.60 7.71
N LEU A 499 -6.15 24.94 8.50
CA LEU A 499 -4.71 25.20 8.46
C LEU A 499 -4.12 24.90 7.08
N GLY A 500 -4.55 23.81 6.44
CA GLY A 500 -4.05 23.43 5.12
C GLY A 500 -4.57 24.28 3.95
N ALA A 501 -5.83 24.69 3.99
CA ALA A 501 -6.49 25.41 2.90
C ALA A 501 -6.37 26.92 3.04
N GLU A 502 -6.58 27.45 4.25
CA GLU A 502 -6.66 28.88 4.51
C GLU A 502 -5.30 29.43 4.96
N PHE A 503 -4.67 28.86 6.00
CA PHE A 503 -3.38 29.36 6.51
C PHE A 503 -2.24 29.16 5.51
N ILE A 504 -2.00 27.91 5.05
CA ILE A 504 -0.99 27.63 4.02
C ILE A 504 -1.35 28.31 2.70
N GLY A 505 -2.63 28.32 2.31
CA GLY A 505 -3.10 28.97 1.08
C GLY A 505 -2.83 30.48 1.06
N MET A 506 -3.03 31.17 2.18
CA MET A 506 -2.69 32.59 2.33
C MET A 506 -1.18 32.84 2.21
N ILE A 507 -0.35 32.01 2.86
CA ILE A 507 1.12 32.11 2.73
C ILE A 507 1.55 31.88 1.28
N GLN A 508 1.03 30.83 0.63
CA GLN A 508 1.31 30.52 -0.78
C GLN A 508 0.96 31.69 -1.70
N ARG A 509 -0.19 32.33 -1.48
CA ARG A 509 -0.60 33.51 -2.23
C ARG A 509 0.35 34.68 -2.01
N LYS A 510 0.69 35.02 -0.76
CA LYS A 510 1.66 36.08 -0.47
C LYS A 510 3.01 35.78 -1.14
N MET A 511 3.44 34.52 -1.15
CA MET A 511 4.67 34.09 -1.83
C MET A 511 4.60 34.27 -3.35
N ARG A 512 3.45 33.97 -3.99
CA ARG A 512 3.29 34.01 -5.45
C ARG A 512 2.97 35.41 -5.99
N ASP A 513 2.06 36.13 -5.35
CA ASP A 513 1.44 37.33 -5.90
C ASP A 513 2.10 38.61 -5.34
N GLU A 514 2.56 38.59 -4.09
CA GLU A 514 3.11 39.79 -3.42
C GLU A 514 4.64 39.78 -3.35
N SER A 515 5.24 38.66 -2.99
CA SER A 515 6.65 38.56 -2.60
C SER A 515 7.52 37.74 -3.55
N TYR A 516 6.98 37.29 -4.69
CA TYR A 516 7.72 36.42 -5.60
C TYR A 516 9.00 37.14 -6.12
N PRO A 517 10.20 36.55 -5.96
CA PRO A 517 11.46 37.22 -6.23
C PRO A 517 11.77 37.24 -7.73
N LYS A 518 11.00 38.01 -8.51
CA LYS A 518 11.18 38.19 -9.95
C LYS A 518 12.06 39.41 -10.25
N PRO A 519 13.02 39.32 -11.18
CA PRO A 519 13.78 40.49 -11.61
C PRO A 519 12.92 41.46 -12.43
N VAL A 520 13.12 42.75 -12.21
CA VAL A 520 12.39 43.84 -12.90
C VAL A 520 12.80 43.94 -14.37
N ILE A 521 14.05 43.59 -14.68
CA ILE A 521 14.62 43.57 -16.03
C ILE A 521 15.05 42.13 -16.34
N GLN A 522 14.80 41.67 -17.56
CA GLN A 522 15.21 40.34 -18.01
C GLN A 522 16.74 40.18 -17.90
N GLY A 523 17.19 39.22 -17.09
CA GLY A 523 18.62 39.01 -16.78
C GLY A 523 19.16 39.79 -15.56
N GLY A 524 18.33 40.64 -14.92
CA GLY A 524 18.69 41.35 -13.70
C GLY A 524 18.47 40.55 -12.41
N LEU A 525 18.75 41.17 -11.26
CA LEU A 525 18.51 40.59 -9.93
C LEU A 525 17.14 41.02 -9.38
N PRO A 526 16.47 40.19 -8.55
CA PRO A 526 15.22 40.57 -7.89
C PRO A 526 15.40 41.74 -6.90
N PRO A 527 14.36 42.57 -6.68
CA PRO A 527 14.36 43.61 -5.64
C PRO A 527 14.61 43.06 -4.23
N GLU A 528 15.37 43.79 -3.41
CA GLU A 528 15.77 43.37 -2.05
C GLU A 528 14.56 43.14 -1.13
N ASP A 529 13.58 44.04 -1.17
CA ASP A 529 12.34 43.97 -0.37
C ASP A 529 11.55 42.69 -0.66
N LYS A 530 11.47 42.28 -1.93
CA LYS A 530 10.79 41.05 -2.34
C LYS A 530 11.51 39.80 -1.86
N VAL A 531 12.84 39.77 -1.94
CA VAL A 531 13.64 38.64 -1.43
C VAL A 531 13.46 38.51 0.08
N ILE A 532 13.54 39.60 0.83
CA ILE A 532 13.37 39.58 2.30
C ILE A 532 11.97 39.09 2.68
N ALA A 533 10.92 39.63 2.05
CA ALA A 533 9.55 39.22 2.33
C ALA A 533 9.34 37.72 2.03
N PHE A 534 9.95 37.20 0.97
CA PHE A 534 9.90 35.78 0.62
C PHE A 534 10.63 34.90 1.63
N LEU A 535 11.78 35.33 2.17
CA LEU A 535 12.51 34.62 3.22
C LEU A 535 11.69 34.51 4.51
N VAL A 536 11.00 35.58 4.92
CA VAL A 536 10.11 35.60 6.10
C VAL A 536 8.94 34.63 5.91
N LEU A 537 8.33 34.57 4.73
CA LEU A 537 7.23 33.63 4.46
C LEU A 537 7.68 32.15 4.49
N ILE A 538 8.92 31.86 4.08
CA ILE A 538 9.51 30.52 4.24
C ILE A 538 9.72 30.19 5.73
N ASN A 539 10.20 31.14 6.52
CA ASN A 539 10.32 30.98 7.97
C ASN A 539 8.97 30.73 8.64
N ASN A 540 7.90 31.42 8.19
CA ASN A 540 6.55 31.22 8.72
C ASN A 540 6.12 29.74 8.62
N LEU A 541 6.36 29.08 7.49
CA LEU A 541 6.00 27.67 7.28
C LEU A 541 6.81 26.73 8.19
N ASP A 542 8.10 26.99 8.34
CA ASP A 542 9.01 26.17 9.16
C ASP A 542 8.68 26.27 10.65
N ILE A 543 8.51 27.49 11.16
CA ILE A 543 8.14 27.73 12.56
C ILE A 543 6.72 27.23 12.86
N ALA A 544 5.77 27.38 11.92
CA ALA A 544 4.44 26.80 12.06
C ALA A 544 4.48 25.27 12.21
N ASN A 545 5.34 24.58 11.47
CA ASN A 545 5.51 23.12 11.63
C ASN A 545 6.01 22.74 13.02
N ASP A 546 6.98 23.47 13.56
CA ASP A 546 7.47 23.24 14.92
C ASP A 546 6.39 23.53 15.97
N TYR A 547 5.61 24.61 15.81
CA TYR A 547 4.49 24.90 16.70
C TYR A 547 3.41 23.83 16.69
N VAL A 548 2.93 23.39 15.52
CA VAL A 548 1.92 22.32 15.43
C VAL A 548 2.43 21.04 16.07
N LYS A 549 3.69 20.66 15.80
CA LYS A 549 4.33 19.49 16.40
C LYS A 549 4.39 19.59 17.94
N ARG A 550 4.83 20.72 18.48
CA ARG A 550 4.89 20.95 19.94
C ARG A 550 3.51 20.92 20.58
N ILE A 551 2.51 21.55 19.96
CA ILE A 551 1.13 21.56 20.45
C ILE A 551 0.59 20.13 20.51
N VAL A 552 0.70 19.36 19.43
CA VAL A 552 0.23 17.96 19.40
C VAL A 552 0.97 17.12 20.43
N GLN A 553 2.30 17.23 20.53
CA GLN A 553 3.08 16.51 21.53
C GLN A 553 2.69 16.86 22.97
N GLN A 554 2.39 18.13 23.25
CA GLN A 554 1.90 18.59 24.54
C GLN A 554 0.54 17.98 24.88
N GLN A 555 -0.37 17.85 23.90
CA GLN A 555 -1.67 17.21 24.13
C GLN A 555 -1.56 15.69 24.33
N LEU A 556 -0.56 15.05 23.72
CA LEU A 556 -0.30 13.61 23.87
C LEU A 556 0.47 13.26 25.16
N ARG A 557 1.19 14.22 25.76
CA ARG A 557 2.00 14.05 26.96
C ARG A 557 1.67 15.13 27.98
N ILE A 558 0.90 14.81 29.02
CA ILE A 558 0.93 15.64 30.23
C ILE A 558 2.19 15.24 31.01
N GLN A 559 3.05 16.22 31.31
CA GLN A 559 4.32 16.01 32.01
C GLN A 559 4.12 15.11 33.25
N PRO A 560 4.87 14.01 33.40
CA PRO A 560 4.95 13.34 34.69
C PRO A 560 5.53 14.34 35.69
N GLN A 561 4.90 14.46 36.85
CA GLN A 561 5.62 15.01 38.00
C GLN A 561 6.85 14.13 38.24
N PRO A 562 8.03 14.68 38.59
CA PRO A 562 9.23 13.88 38.80
C PRO A 562 8.98 12.87 39.92
N GLY A 563 8.87 11.57 39.60
CA GLY A 563 8.70 10.50 40.58
C GLY A 563 7.67 9.39 40.29
N GLN A 564 6.98 9.38 39.14
CA GLN A 564 6.10 8.26 38.74
C GLN A 564 6.53 7.70 37.38
N GLU A 565 7.04 6.45 37.36
CA GLU A 565 7.60 5.80 36.17
C GLU A 565 6.56 5.05 35.31
N ASP A 566 5.32 4.88 35.77
CA ASP A 566 4.25 4.20 35.01
C ASP A 566 2.99 5.07 34.89
N ALA A 567 3.05 6.14 34.09
CA ALA A 567 1.87 6.95 33.78
C ALA A 567 1.17 6.41 32.53
N HIS A 568 -0.01 5.79 32.70
CA HIS A 568 -0.97 5.55 31.62
C HIS A 568 -1.20 6.82 30.81
N SER A 569 -1.39 6.69 29.48
CA SER A 569 -1.70 7.84 28.64
C SER A 569 -2.93 8.57 29.18
N PRO A 570 -2.87 9.88 29.49
CA PRO A 570 -4.01 10.62 30.06
C PRO A 570 -5.23 10.65 29.12
N LEU A 571 -5.04 10.28 27.84
CA LEU A 571 -6.13 10.09 26.89
C LEU A 571 -6.99 8.85 27.21
N GLN A 572 -6.44 7.81 27.84
CA GLN A 572 -7.21 6.64 28.28
C GLN A 572 -8.22 7.03 29.37
N ASP A 573 -7.86 7.98 30.24
CA ASP A 573 -8.78 8.50 31.24
C ASP A 573 -9.85 9.42 30.65
N LEU A 574 -9.49 10.24 29.67
CA LEU A 574 -10.45 11.13 29.01
C LEU A 574 -11.39 10.39 28.05
N PHE A 575 -10.95 9.29 27.46
CA PHE A 575 -11.67 8.50 26.45
C PHE A 575 -11.61 6.99 26.76
N PRO A 576 -12.33 6.53 27.81
CA PRO A 576 -12.22 5.17 28.33
C PRO A 576 -12.96 4.10 27.49
N PHE A 577 -13.76 4.50 26.50
CA PHE A 577 -14.62 3.60 25.75
C PHE A 577 -13.88 2.94 24.58
N GLY A 578 -13.78 1.61 24.60
CA GLY A 578 -13.16 0.82 23.54
C GLY A 578 -11.82 1.36 23.03
N HIS A 579 -11.77 1.75 21.76
CA HIS A 579 -10.60 2.30 21.08
C HIS A 579 -10.67 3.82 20.87
N ASP A 580 -11.43 4.53 21.71
CA ASP A 580 -11.60 5.98 21.54
C ASP A 580 -10.29 6.73 21.83
N ALA A 581 -9.51 6.35 22.84
CA ALA A 581 -8.21 6.96 23.13
C ALA A 581 -7.21 6.79 21.97
N THR A 582 -7.14 5.60 21.37
CA THR A 582 -6.29 5.35 20.19
C THR A 582 -6.80 6.09 18.95
N PHE A 583 -8.12 6.21 18.77
CA PHE A 583 -8.70 7.04 17.72
C PHE A 583 -8.30 8.52 17.86
N VAL A 584 -8.38 9.08 19.07
CA VAL A 584 -8.00 10.48 19.34
C VAL A 584 -6.51 10.70 19.08
N GLU A 585 -5.64 9.81 19.57
CA GLU A 585 -4.20 9.89 19.32
C GLU A 585 -3.89 9.87 17.82
N ASN A 586 -4.47 8.92 17.08
CA ASN A 586 -4.28 8.81 15.64
C ASN A 586 -4.79 10.04 14.89
N THR A 587 -5.91 10.63 15.32
CA THR A 587 -6.48 11.82 14.69
C THR A 587 -5.57 13.04 14.88
N LEU A 588 -5.02 13.25 16.09
CA LEU A 588 -4.07 14.33 16.37
C LEU A 588 -2.76 14.16 15.58
N ARG A 589 -2.20 12.95 15.54
CA ARG A 589 -1.00 12.64 14.74
C ARG A 589 -1.25 12.79 13.24
N SER A 590 -2.44 12.45 12.77
CA SER A 590 -2.84 12.64 11.36
C SER A 590 -2.90 14.12 11.00
N MET A 591 -3.42 14.97 11.89
CA MET A 591 -3.41 16.42 11.68
C MET A 591 -1.97 16.98 11.60
N GLU A 592 -1.09 16.58 12.51
CA GLU A 592 0.34 16.97 12.49
C GLU A 592 0.99 16.59 11.15
N LYS A 593 0.87 15.31 10.75
CA LYS A 593 1.47 14.80 9.52
C LYS A 593 0.91 15.48 8.26
N SER A 594 -0.42 15.66 8.20
CA SER A 594 -1.10 16.31 7.07
C SER A 594 -0.64 17.77 6.91
N PHE A 595 -0.53 18.51 8.02
CA PHE A 595 -0.03 19.88 8.00
C PHE A 595 1.44 19.93 7.55
N ALA A 596 2.30 19.10 8.14
CA ALA A 596 3.72 19.05 7.84
C ALA A 596 4.02 18.65 6.39
N ALA A 597 3.23 17.75 5.80
CA ALA A 597 3.36 17.38 4.40
C ALA A 597 3.05 18.58 3.48
N LYS A 598 1.88 19.19 3.63
CA LYS A 598 1.46 20.32 2.78
C LYS A 598 2.34 21.55 2.91
N SER A 599 2.73 21.91 4.14
CA SER A 599 3.62 23.04 4.39
C SER A 599 5.04 22.73 3.91
N GLY A 600 5.48 21.47 4.03
CA GLY A 600 6.76 20.96 3.55
C GLY A 600 6.89 21.07 2.03
N ASP A 601 5.85 20.71 1.28
CA ASP A 601 5.80 20.85 -0.17
C ASP A 601 5.97 22.31 -0.60
N LEU A 602 5.17 23.21 -0.02
CA LEU A 602 5.26 24.64 -0.32
C LEU A 602 6.61 25.26 0.11
N LEU A 603 7.16 24.81 1.23
CA LEU A 603 8.47 25.23 1.71
C LEU A 603 9.56 24.79 0.73
N ASN A 604 9.53 23.53 0.25
CA ASN A 604 10.48 23.02 -0.74
C ASN A 604 10.38 23.74 -2.09
N ASP A 605 9.17 24.04 -2.54
CA ASP A 605 8.92 24.89 -3.71
C ASP A 605 9.50 26.30 -3.51
N GLY A 606 9.28 26.89 -2.33
CA GLY A 606 9.85 28.17 -1.93
C GLY A 606 11.38 28.17 -1.98
N ILE A 607 12.03 27.15 -1.42
CA ILE A 607 13.48 26.99 -1.46
C ILE A 607 13.98 26.84 -2.91
N THR A 608 13.24 26.13 -3.76
CA THR A 608 13.57 25.98 -5.19
C THR A 608 13.43 27.30 -5.96
N VAL A 609 12.41 28.11 -5.67
CA VAL A 609 12.21 29.44 -6.23
C VAL A 609 13.33 30.38 -5.80
N LEU A 610 13.71 30.35 -4.52
CA LEU A 610 14.80 31.15 -3.96
C LEU A 610 16.14 30.76 -4.60
N PHE A 611 16.40 29.45 -4.73
CA PHE A 611 17.57 28.95 -5.46
C PHE A 611 17.58 29.44 -6.90
N SER A 612 16.49 29.25 -7.65
CA SER A 612 16.44 29.51 -9.09
C SER A 612 16.54 30.99 -9.46
N ASN A 613 15.93 31.88 -8.68
CA ASN A 613 15.82 33.30 -9.00
C ASN A 613 16.85 34.18 -8.26
N VAL A 614 17.33 33.76 -7.09
CA VAL A 614 18.24 34.58 -6.26
C VAL A 614 19.67 34.02 -6.28
N LEU A 615 19.84 32.72 -6.04
CA LEU A 615 21.18 32.12 -5.87
C LEU A 615 21.81 31.67 -7.20
N LYS A 616 21.13 30.81 -7.97
CA LYS A 616 21.59 30.19 -9.22
C LYS A 616 22.11 31.19 -10.27
N PRO A 617 21.46 32.34 -10.52
CA PRO A 617 21.94 33.30 -11.52
C PRO A 617 23.31 33.91 -11.16
N ARG A 618 23.69 33.89 -9.89
CA ARG A 618 24.96 34.46 -9.40
C ARG A 618 26.13 33.47 -9.43
N ILE A 619 25.85 32.15 -9.41
CA ILE A 619 26.88 31.11 -9.31
C ILE A 619 27.84 31.14 -10.51
N ARG A 620 27.32 31.17 -11.75
CA ARG A 620 28.17 31.17 -12.95
C ARG A 620 29.02 32.45 -13.09
N PRO A 621 28.47 33.67 -12.89
CA PRO A 621 29.30 34.88 -12.86
C PRO A 621 30.40 34.85 -11.79
N ILE A 622 30.11 34.35 -10.58
CA ILE A 622 31.11 34.21 -9.52
C ILE A 622 32.24 33.27 -9.96
N LEU A 623 31.92 32.12 -10.57
CA LEU A 623 32.92 31.21 -11.12
C LEU A 623 33.71 31.81 -12.28
N ALA A 624 33.05 32.53 -13.19
CA ALA A 624 33.71 33.18 -14.32
C ALA A 624 34.71 34.25 -13.85
N GLU A 625 34.38 35.01 -12.80
CA GLU A 625 35.29 35.96 -12.16
C GLU A 625 36.44 35.24 -11.45
N ALA A 626 36.14 34.17 -10.70
CA ALA A 626 37.12 33.43 -9.93
C ALA A 626 38.24 32.88 -10.84
N PHE A 627 37.88 32.33 -12.01
CA PHE A 627 38.82 31.77 -12.98
C PHE A 627 39.24 32.76 -14.10
N ARG A 628 38.96 34.07 -13.95
CA ARG A 628 39.34 35.06 -14.96
C ARG A 628 40.86 35.17 -15.07
N ASP A 629 41.36 35.13 -16.31
CA ASP A 629 42.78 35.26 -16.67
C ASP A 629 43.70 34.15 -16.13
N ILE A 630 43.13 33.02 -15.67
CA ILE A 630 43.90 31.86 -15.20
C ILE A 630 44.25 30.92 -16.36
N ARG A 631 45.52 30.52 -16.46
CA ARG A 631 46.05 29.54 -17.42
C ARG A 631 46.66 28.33 -16.71
N TYR A 632 46.41 27.13 -17.23
CA TYR A 632 46.89 25.84 -16.71
C TYR A 632 47.84 25.11 -17.68
N ASP A 633 48.29 25.78 -18.74
CA ASP A 633 49.33 25.29 -19.67
C ASP A 633 50.38 26.39 -19.89
N PRO A 634 51.35 26.55 -18.97
CA PRO A 634 52.51 27.41 -19.20
C PRO A 634 53.39 26.85 -20.34
N GLY A 635 53.49 27.57 -21.45
CA GLY A 635 54.40 27.25 -22.56
C GLY A 635 55.87 27.44 -22.17
N GLY A 636 56.73 26.54 -22.65
CA GLY A 636 58.13 26.36 -22.24
C GLY A 636 59.14 27.48 -22.56
N GLU A 637 58.72 28.73 -22.75
CA GLU A 637 59.64 29.89 -22.86
C GLU A 637 59.36 31.01 -21.83
N ASP A 638 58.24 30.97 -21.09
CA ASP A 638 57.91 31.95 -20.03
C ASP A 638 58.32 31.48 -18.61
N ALA A 639 59.05 30.36 -18.49
CA ALA A 639 59.35 29.75 -17.19
C ALA A 639 60.47 30.44 -16.37
N ASN A 640 61.09 31.51 -16.89
CA ASN A 640 62.24 32.16 -16.25
C ASN A 640 62.10 33.65 -15.93
N ASP A 641 60.97 34.29 -16.22
CA ASP A 641 60.72 35.67 -15.81
C ASP A 641 59.29 35.78 -15.25
N ASP A 642 59.15 35.53 -13.94
CA ASP A 642 58.41 36.39 -13.01
C ASP A 642 58.39 35.74 -11.61
N GLU A 643 59.31 36.21 -10.78
CA GLU A 643 59.21 36.15 -9.32
C GLU A 643 58.02 36.99 -8.84
N ASP A 644 56.78 36.49 -8.94
CA ASP A 644 55.64 37.04 -8.20
C ASP A 644 54.89 35.93 -7.47
N ILE A 645 55.37 35.65 -6.26
CA ILE A 645 54.91 34.60 -5.32
C ILE A 645 53.50 34.92 -4.73
N ASP A 646 52.88 36.05 -5.06
CA ASP A 646 51.61 36.52 -4.46
C ASP A 646 50.33 36.01 -5.16
N ASP A 647 50.44 35.27 -6.27
CA ASP A 647 49.30 34.85 -7.10
C ASP A 647 48.73 33.45 -6.75
N THR A 648 49.17 32.86 -5.63
CA THR A 648 48.92 31.45 -5.28
C THR A 648 47.50 31.16 -4.77
N ASP A 649 46.76 32.16 -4.27
CA ASP A 649 45.42 31.99 -3.67
C ASP A 649 44.33 32.84 -4.35
N ILE A 650 44.60 33.38 -5.55
CA ILE A 650 43.75 34.39 -6.19
C ILE A 650 42.35 33.87 -6.56
N VAL A 651 42.23 32.62 -7.02
CA VAL A 651 40.94 32.00 -7.40
C VAL A 651 40.03 31.85 -6.18
N LYS A 652 40.58 31.33 -5.08
CA LYS A 652 39.90 31.17 -3.80
C LYS A 652 39.46 32.52 -3.23
N ALA A 653 40.34 33.53 -3.24
CA ALA A 653 40.02 34.85 -2.71
C ALA A 653 38.94 35.58 -3.53
N ARG A 654 38.98 35.47 -4.87
CA ARG A 654 37.92 36.00 -5.77
C ARG A 654 36.60 35.28 -5.55
N PHE A 655 36.62 33.95 -5.42
CA PHE A 655 35.43 33.15 -5.15
C PHE A 655 34.81 33.47 -3.78
N ASP A 656 35.58 33.48 -2.69
CA ASP A 656 35.06 33.74 -1.33
C ASP A 656 34.40 35.12 -1.24
N ARG A 657 35.00 36.13 -1.89
CA ARG A 657 34.42 37.47 -1.96
C ARG A 657 33.07 37.46 -2.69
N GLY A 658 32.97 36.80 -3.84
CA GLY A 658 31.74 36.70 -4.62
C GLY A 658 30.65 35.88 -3.93
N TRP A 659 31.02 34.73 -3.35
CA TRP A 659 30.12 33.82 -2.65
C TRP A 659 29.61 34.41 -1.33
N GLY A 660 30.51 35.02 -0.54
CA GLY A 660 30.19 35.61 0.75
C GLY A 660 29.19 36.76 0.69
N VAL A 661 29.22 37.57 -0.37
CA VAL A 661 28.27 38.68 -0.60
C VAL A 661 26.84 38.17 -0.82
N VAL A 662 26.67 36.94 -1.30
CA VAL A 662 25.35 36.35 -1.60
C VAL A 662 24.84 35.52 -0.42
N ILE A 663 25.69 34.67 0.16
CA ILE A 663 25.27 33.67 1.13
C ILE A 663 25.10 34.24 2.54
N ARG A 664 26.01 35.12 3.00
CA ARG A 664 25.99 35.64 4.38
C ARG A 664 24.70 36.42 4.69
N PRO A 665 24.17 37.28 3.79
CA PRO A 665 22.92 37.98 4.06
C PRO A 665 21.70 37.06 4.18
N ILE A 666 21.61 36.02 3.35
CA ILE A 666 20.50 35.05 3.39
C ILE A 666 20.55 34.23 4.68
N LYS A 667 21.76 33.80 5.10
CA LYS A 667 21.99 33.06 6.36
C LYS A 667 21.51 33.82 7.60
N ARG A 668 21.56 35.15 7.58
CA ARG A 668 21.17 36.00 8.72
C ARG A 668 19.66 36.07 8.95
N ILE A 669 18.84 35.79 7.92
CA ILE A 669 17.37 35.97 7.96
C ILE A 669 16.65 34.62 7.93
N LEU A 670 17.11 33.66 7.14
CA LEU A 670 16.46 32.36 6.98
C LEU A 670 16.71 31.47 8.22
N THR A 671 15.75 30.63 8.59
CA THR A 671 15.96 29.64 9.67
C THR A 671 17.13 28.70 9.34
N PRO A 672 17.86 28.17 10.34
CA PRO A 672 19.02 27.30 10.10
C PRO A 672 18.71 26.11 9.18
N ALA A 673 17.59 25.41 9.43
CA ALA A 673 17.18 24.24 8.65
C ALA A 673 16.91 24.59 7.17
N ASN A 674 16.24 25.71 6.92
CA ASN A 674 15.95 26.17 5.56
C ASN A 674 17.19 26.70 4.84
N PHE A 675 18.09 27.34 5.58
CA PHE A 675 19.38 27.77 5.04
C PHE A 675 20.23 26.58 4.60
N ASP A 676 20.28 25.51 5.41
CA ASP A 676 21.01 24.30 5.05
C ASP A 676 20.42 23.63 3.80
N ARG A 677 19.09 23.58 3.65
CA ARG A 677 18.42 23.09 2.44
C ARG A 677 18.76 23.93 1.20
N LEU A 678 18.71 25.25 1.30
CA LEU A 678 19.10 26.15 0.21
C LEU A 678 20.58 26.00 -0.16
N LEU A 679 21.44 25.91 0.85
CA LEU A 679 22.87 25.76 0.68
C LEU A 679 23.20 24.44 -0.01
N ALA A 680 22.56 23.34 0.36
CA ALA A 680 22.73 22.04 -0.31
C ALA A 680 22.40 22.10 -1.82
N LEU A 681 21.28 22.71 -2.22
CA LEU A 681 20.94 22.92 -3.63
C LEU A 681 21.97 23.81 -4.35
N GLY A 682 22.41 24.87 -3.66
CA GLY A 682 23.45 25.78 -4.14
C GLY A 682 24.78 25.07 -4.41
N LEU A 683 25.22 24.23 -3.47
CA LEU A 683 26.47 23.49 -3.55
C LEU A 683 26.44 22.38 -4.59
N ASN A 684 25.34 21.65 -4.75
CA ASN A 684 25.19 20.65 -5.82
C ASN A 684 25.30 21.30 -7.21
N TYR A 685 24.64 22.45 -7.43
CA TYR A 685 24.76 23.15 -8.70
C TYR A 685 26.15 23.76 -8.90
N LEU A 686 26.78 24.25 -7.83
CA LEU A 686 28.17 24.72 -7.86
C LEU A 686 29.12 23.58 -8.24
N ALA A 687 28.95 22.38 -7.68
CA ALA A 687 29.72 21.19 -8.02
C ALA A 687 29.57 20.84 -9.50
N SER A 688 28.35 20.73 -10.03
CA SER A 688 28.13 20.47 -11.47
C SER A 688 28.71 21.57 -12.38
N ALA A 689 28.72 22.83 -11.92
CA ALA A 689 29.33 23.92 -12.67
C ALA A 689 30.87 23.84 -12.66
N LEU A 690 31.47 23.42 -11.54
CA LEU A 690 32.89 23.13 -11.42
C LEU A 690 33.29 21.91 -12.25
N GLU A 691 32.52 20.82 -12.24
CA GLU A 691 32.77 19.65 -13.09
C GLU A 691 32.84 20.05 -14.57
N LYS A 692 31.86 20.82 -15.06
CA LYS A 692 31.87 21.33 -16.44
C LYS A 692 33.08 22.22 -16.72
N ARG A 693 33.52 22.99 -15.74
CA ARG A 693 34.71 23.85 -15.86
C ARG A 693 35.99 23.01 -15.92
N ILE A 694 36.14 22.00 -15.06
CA ILE A 694 37.26 21.05 -15.08
C ILE A 694 37.32 20.35 -16.46
N LYS A 695 36.18 19.84 -16.96
CA LYS A 695 36.08 19.22 -18.30
C LYS A 695 36.48 20.18 -19.43
N SER A 696 36.20 21.48 -19.29
CA SER A 696 36.55 22.47 -20.33
C SER A 696 38.07 22.69 -20.47
N TYR A 697 38.87 22.27 -19.49
CA TYR A 697 40.32 22.32 -19.54
C TYR A 697 40.95 21.06 -20.15
N TYR A 698 40.17 20.07 -20.57
CA TYR A 698 40.68 18.86 -21.22
C TYR A 698 41.60 19.19 -22.41
N GLY A 699 42.81 18.60 -22.43
CA GLY A 699 43.84 18.84 -23.43
C GLY A 699 44.53 20.21 -23.35
N ARG A 700 44.33 20.98 -22.27
CA ARG A 700 44.91 22.32 -22.03
C ARG A 700 45.51 22.47 -20.63
N VAL A 701 45.98 21.35 -20.08
CA VAL A 701 46.58 21.24 -18.75
C VAL A 701 47.87 20.44 -18.88
N ASN A 702 48.98 20.97 -18.38
CA ASN A 702 50.24 20.24 -18.23
C ASN A 702 50.47 19.83 -16.76
N GLU A 703 51.50 19.04 -16.45
CA GLU A 703 51.75 18.49 -15.10
C GLU A 703 51.76 19.55 -13.99
N LEU A 704 52.46 20.67 -14.19
CA LEU A 704 52.47 21.81 -13.26
C LEU A 704 51.11 22.51 -13.19
N GLY A 705 50.37 22.53 -14.29
CA GLY A 705 49.01 23.06 -14.38
C GLY A 705 47.97 22.20 -13.67
N ALA A 706 48.14 20.89 -13.63
CA ALA A 706 47.24 19.95 -12.96
C ALA A 706 47.30 20.13 -11.44
N VAL A 707 48.50 20.32 -10.87
CA VAL A 707 48.70 20.64 -9.44
C VAL A 707 48.07 21.99 -9.07
N ARG A 708 48.22 23.01 -9.94
CA ARG A 708 47.58 24.32 -9.73
C ARG A 708 46.05 24.22 -9.78
N LEU A 709 45.50 23.44 -10.72
CA LEU A 709 44.05 23.24 -10.86
C LEU A 709 43.45 22.53 -9.65
N GLU A 710 44.10 21.49 -9.11
CA GLU A 710 43.65 20.80 -7.89
C GLU A 710 43.58 21.77 -6.70
N ARG A 711 44.61 22.61 -6.53
CA ARG A 711 44.65 23.61 -5.46
C ARG A 711 43.53 24.63 -5.57
N ASP A 712 43.28 25.16 -6.77
CA ASP A 712 42.23 26.14 -7.02
C ASP A 712 40.83 25.56 -6.75
N ILE A 713 40.58 24.32 -7.18
CA ILE A 713 39.31 23.61 -6.93
C ILE A 713 39.13 23.35 -5.43
N SER A 714 40.16 22.86 -4.75
CA SER A 714 40.15 22.66 -3.29
C SER A 714 39.93 23.95 -2.51
N GLY A 715 40.48 25.06 -3.00
CA GLY A 715 40.25 26.41 -2.46
C GLY A 715 38.79 26.86 -2.56
N ILE A 716 38.14 26.63 -3.71
CA ILE A 716 36.71 26.92 -3.90
C ILE A 716 35.84 26.03 -3.00
N ILE A 717 36.13 24.72 -2.92
CA ILE A 717 35.37 23.78 -2.06
C ILE A 717 35.45 24.24 -0.59
N THR A 718 36.64 24.63 -0.14
CA THR A 718 36.86 25.12 1.23
C THR A 718 36.09 26.41 1.50
N ALA A 719 36.12 27.37 0.58
CA ALA A 719 35.38 28.63 0.71
C ALA A 719 33.84 28.42 0.64
N ALA A 720 33.36 27.54 -0.24
CA ALA A 720 31.94 27.27 -0.42
C ALA A 720 31.31 26.53 0.77
N THR A 721 32.09 25.64 1.41
CA THR A 721 31.65 24.84 2.58
C THR A 721 31.97 25.49 3.92
N SER A 722 32.59 26.68 3.92
CA SER A 722 32.97 27.41 5.13
C SER A 722 31.74 27.72 6.01
N GLY A 723 31.71 27.13 7.21
CA GLY A 723 30.63 27.33 8.20
C GLY A 723 29.34 26.52 7.96
N GLY A 724 29.38 25.46 7.14
CA GLY A 724 28.34 24.44 6.99
C GLY A 724 28.78 23.06 7.52
N ALA A 725 27.88 22.06 7.47
CA ALA A 725 28.19 20.69 7.90
C ALA A 725 29.26 20.03 6.99
N TYR A 726 30.13 19.18 7.57
CA TYR A 726 31.21 18.51 6.82
C TYR A 726 30.70 17.68 5.63
N ALA A 727 29.51 17.08 5.76
CA ALA A 727 28.83 16.30 4.72
C ALA A 727 28.51 17.12 3.44
N LEU A 728 28.54 18.46 3.49
CA LEU A 728 28.37 19.30 2.30
C LEU A 728 29.58 19.24 1.35
N ARG A 729 30.72 18.70 1.81
CA ARG A 729 31.91 18.45 0.98
C ARG A 729 31.71 17.25 0.04
N ASP A 730 30.84 16.31 0.40
CA ASP A 730 30.56 15.11 -0.38
C ASP A 730 29.99 15.46 -1.77
N ALA A 731 29.26 16.59 -1.87
CA ALA A 731 28.77 17.12 -3.14
C ALA A 731 29.89 17.41 -4.17
N PHE A 732 31.13 17.65 -3.71
CA PHE A 732 32.30 17.94 -4.54
C PHE A 732 33.23 16.75 -4.72
N GLN A 733 32.90 15.57 -4.18
CA GLN A 733 33.79 14.41 -4.20
C GLN A 733 34.17 14.00 -5.64
N LYS A 734 33.26 14.18 -6.61
CA LYS A 734 33.56 14.00 -8.04
C LYS A 734 34.59 15.00 -8.55
N CYS A 735 34.45 16.30 -8.24
CA CYS A 735 35.44 17.32 -8.61
C CYS A 735 36.83 16.98 -8.05
N THR A 736 36.91 16.56 -6.78
CA THR A 736 38.15 16.17 -6.12
C THR A 736 38.80 14.95 -6.78
N GLN A 737 38.00 13.94 -7.12
CA GLN A 737 38.52 12.73 -7.79
C GLN A 737 38.92 13.01 -9.25
N MET A 738 38.23 13.91 -9.95
CA MET A 738 38.63 14.34 -11.29
C MET A 738 40.00 15.04 -11.28
N THR A 739 40.26 15.92 -10.31
CA THR A 739 41.57 16.57 -10.17
C THR A 739 42.65 15.62 -9.68
N LEU A 740 42.30 14.61 -8.88
CA LEU A 740 43.20 13.54 -8.46
C LEU A 740 43.69 12.72 -9.67
N ILE A 741 42.77 12.27 -10.53
CA ILE A 741 43.10 11.51 -11.75
C ILE A 741 43.95 12.36 -12.70
N LEU A 742 43.67 13.66 -12.83
CA LEU A 742 44.48 14.59 -13.64
C LEU A 742 45.92 14.76 -13.14
N ASN A 743 46.22 14.41 -11.89
CA ASN A 743 47.55 14.51 -11.27
C ASN A 743 48.28 13.17 -11.14
N MET A 744 47.65 12.05 -11.55
CA MET A 744 48.28 10.73 -11.55
C MET A 744 49.11 10.54 -12.81
N GLU A 745 50.29 9.92 -12.68
CA GLU A 745 51.04 9.40 -13.82
C GLU A 745 50.31 8.19 -14.42
N ASP A 746 50.48 7.91 -15.72
CA ASP A 746 49.80 6.80 -16.40
C ASP A 746 50.06 5.44 -15.69
N ASP A 747 51.31 5.23 -15.26
CA ASP A 747 51.77 4.04 -14.53
C ASP A 747 51.14 3.93 -13.13
N GLU A 748 50.92 5.08 -12.47
CA GLU A 748 50.28 5.18 -11.14
C GLU A 748 48.78 4.92 -11.26
N PHE A 749 48.14 5.42 -12.32
CA PHE A 749 46.72 5.17 -12.59
C PHE A 749 46.47 3.69 -12.95
N GLU A 750 47.35 3.05 -13.73
CA GLU A 750 47.28 1.60 -14.01
C GLU A 750 47.41 0.78 -12.72
N GLN A 751 48.37 1.11 -11.85
CA GLN A 751 48.55 0.42 -10.57
C GLN A 751 47.33 0.59 -9.65
N VAL A 752 46.78 1.81 -9.57
CA VAL A 752 45.57 2.08 -8.77
C VAL A 752 44.35 1.37 -9.34
N ALA A 753 44.23 1.23 -10.66
CA ALA A 753 43.17 0.44 -11.30
C ALA A 753 43.30 -1.06 -11.03
N ILE A 754 44.53 -1.59 -10.97
CA ILE A 754 44.83 -2.99 -10.61
C ILE A 754 44.49 -3.24 -9.13
N ASP A 755 44.92 -2.35 -8.23
CA ASP A 755 44.68 -2.46 -6.79
C ASP A 755 43.18 -2.30 -6.46
N ASP A 756 42.43 -1.49 -7.21
CA ASP A 756 40.96 -1.34 -7.08
C ASP A 756 40.22 -2.62 -7.53
N ALA A 757 40.68 -3.27 -8.61
CA ALA A 757 40.14 -4.55 -9.06
C ALA A 757 40.41 -5.71 -8.08
N ALA A 758 41.50 -5.62 -7.30
CA ALA A 758 41.83 -6.56 -6.23
C ALA A 758 41.14 -6.25 -4.88
N GLY A 759 40.45 -5.10 -4.77
CA GLY A 759 39.88 -4.62 -3.51
C GLY A 759 40.93 -4.12 -2.50
N GLU A 760 42.16 -3.87 -2.93
CA GLU A 760 43.29 -3.41 -2.13
C GLU A 760 43.58 -1.90 -2.29
N SER A 761 42.86 -1.22 -3.19
CA SER A 761 42.87 0.24 -3.36
C SER A 761 42.52 0.95 -2.04
N GLY A 762 43.44 1.81 -1.57
CA GLY A 762 43.21 2.68 -0.42
C GLY A 762 42.26 3.85 -0.69
N ILE A 763 41.64 3.94 -1.88
CA ILE A 763 40.83 5.07 -2.33
C ILE A 763 39.36 4.67 -2.45
N SER A 764 38.47 5.32 -1.69
CA SER A 764 37.02 5.15 -1.82
C SER A 764 36.49 6.02 -2.96
N TRP A 765 36.30 5.40 -4.12
CA TRP A 765 35.87 6.07 -5.34
C TRP A 765 34.36 6.38 -5.39
N VAL A 766 34.02 7.57 -5.88
CA VAL A 766 32.63 8.03 -6.18
C VAL A 766 32.42 8.17 -7.69
N LEU A 767 33.50 8.38 -8.45
CA LEU A 767 33.54 8.14 -9.88
C LEU A 767 33.47 6.62 -10.12
N ASP A 768 32.41 6.18 -10.80
CA ASP A 768 32.25 4.78 -11.17
C ASP A 768 33.32 4.36 -12.22
N LEU A 769 33.59 3.04 -12.35
CA LEU A 769 34.60 2.50 -13.28
C LEU A 769 34.35 2.94 -14.73
N GLU A 770 33.08 3.21 -15.03
CA GLU A 770 32.62 3.77 -16.28
C GLU A 770 32.98 5.26 -16.36
N GLU A 771 32.80 6.13 -15.36
CA GLU A 771 33.23 7.54 -15.35
C GLU A 771 34.74 7.69 -15.48
N ARG A 772 35.49 6.68 -15.04
CA ARG A 772 36.93 6.53 -15.30
C ARG A 772 37.25 6.12 -16.75
N ASN A 773 36.24 5.69 -17.54
CA ASN A 773 36.34 5.12 -18.90
C ASN A 773 35.18 5.49 -19.92
N ARG A 774 34.30 6.50 -19.74
CA ARG A 774 32.83 6.35 -20.04
C ARG A 774 32.31 6.45 -21.49
N CYS A 775 31.39 5.53 -21.77
CA CYS A 775 30.38 5.47 -22.83
C CYS A 775 29.08 6.24 -22.50
N PRO A 776 28.32 6.78 -23.47
CA PRO A 776 27.02 7.44 -23.20
C PRO A 776 25.87 6.44 -22.96
N LEU A 777 24.91 6.79 -22.08
CA LEU A 777 23.66 6.03 -21.90
C LEU A 777 22.92 5.86 -23.23
N TYR A 778 22.54 4.61 -23.56
CA TYR A 778 22.04 4.30 -24.89
C TYR A 778 20.70 4.98 -25.19
N GLN A 779 19.81 5.16 -24.21
CA GLN A 779 18.57 5.91 -24.41
C GLN A 779 18.82 7.34 -24.92
N ASN A 780 19.86 8.01 -24.42
CA ASN A 780 20.25 9.34 -24.89
C ASN A 780 20.96 9.29 -26.25
N TYR A 781 21.75 8.25 -26.48
CA TYR A 781 22.42 8.02 -27.76
C TYR A 781 21.40 7.78 -28.88
N ALA A 782 20.45 6.86 -28.70
CA ALA A 782 19.43 6.51 -29.69
C ALA A 782 18.46 7.66 -30.06
N ASN A 783 18.45 8.74 -29.28
CA ASN A 783 17.65 9.94 -29.55
C ASN A 783 18.25 10.88 -30.61
N GLN A 784 19.44 10.57 -31.11
CA GLN A 784 20.17 11.42 -32.04
C GLN A 784 20.60 10.62 -33.27
N ARG A 785 20.80 11.34 -34.38
CA ARG A 785 21.36 10.78 -35.61
C ARG A 785 22.89 10.79 -35.53
N HIS A 786 23.51 9.67 -35.87
CA HIS A 786 24.95 9.44 -35.84
C HIS A 786 25.46 8.95 -37.19
N GLU A 787 26.63 9.47 -37.54
CA GLU A 787 27.38 9.02 -38.70
C GLU A 787 28.10 7.69 -38.43
N PRO A 788 28.39 6.90 -39.48
CA PRO A 788 28.08 7.16 -40.89
C PRO A 788 26.61 6.87 -41.24
N PHE A 789 25.98 7.74 -42.04
CA PHE A 789 24.63 7.49 -42.58
C PHE A 789 24.66 6.43 -43.68
N SER A 790 23.56 5.68 -43.84
CA SER A 790 23.39 4.82 -45.03
C SER A 790 23.31 5.65 -46.31
N THR A 791 23.65 5.02 -47.45
CA THR A 791 23.69 5.67 -48.76
C THR A 791 22.34 5.71 -49.49
N GLY A 792 21.27 5.19 -48.85
CA GLY A 792 19.93 5.23 -49.41
C GLY A 792 19.23 6.57 -49.23
N LYS A 793 18.06 6.70 -49.86
CA LYS A 793 17.21 7.90 -49.86
C LYS A 793 16.91 8.43 -48.47
N TRP A 794 16.74 7.56 -47.47
CA TRP A 794 16.37 7.96 -46.11
C TRP A 794 17.58 8.28 -45.22
N SER A 795 18.79 7.92 -45.66
CA SER A 795 20.07 8.23 -44.98
C SER A 795 20.03 7.87 -43.49
N LEU A 796 19.61 6.65 -43.18
CA LEU A 796 19.41 6.15 -41.82
C LEU A 796 20.71 6.22 -40.99
N SER A 797 20.55 6.64 -39.74
CA SER A 797 21.62 6.70 -38.73
C SER A 797 22.28 5.35 -38.48
N TYR A 798 23.57 5.35 -38.15
CA TYR A 798 24.18 4.23 -37.45
C TYR A 798 23.78 4.32 -35.97
N ALA A 799 23.14 3.28 -35.43
CA ALA A 799 22.55 3.35 -34.10
C ALA A 799 23.14 2.33 -33.12
N ARG A 800 24.19 1.59 -33.50
CA ARG A 800 24.87 0.68 -32.58
C ARG A 800 25.84 1.45 -31.67
N PRO A 801 25.97 1.09 -30.38
CA PRO A 801 27.05 1.59 -29.55
C PRO A 801 28.41 1.28 -30.19
N ILE A 802 29.40 2.14 -29.93
CA ILE A 802 30.80 1.79 -30.23
C ILE A 802 31.16 0.50 -29.49
N GLU A 803 32.10 -0.26 -30.04
CA GLU A 803 32.38 -1.63 -29.59
C GLU A 803 32.57 -1.77 -28.08
N PRO A 804 33.35 -0.91 -27.39
CA PRO A 804 33.51 -0.95 -25.92
C PRO A 804 32.21 -0.79 -25.14
N CYS A 805 31.21 -0.12 -25.72
CA CYS A 805 29.94 0.22 -25.07
C CYS A 805 28.82 -0.79 -25.33
N ARG A 806 29.10 -1.92 -25.99
CA ARG A 806 28.10 -2.97 -26.24
C ARG A 806 27.97 -3.88 -25.02
N THR A 807 26.74 -4.07 -24.52
CA THR A 807 26.47 -4.79 -23.27
C THR A 807 26.81 -6.28 -23.31
N PHE A 808 26.78 -6.88 -24.51
CA PHE A 808 27.16 -8.26 -24.78
C PHE A 808 27.62 -8.39 -26.22
N ARG A 809 28.75 -9.08 -26.45
CA ARG A 809 29.28 -9.34 -27.80
C ARG A 809 29.14 -10.83 -28.15
N ALA A 810 28.56 -11.10 -29.31
CA ALA A 810 28.41 -12.44 -29.86
C ALA A 810 29.04 -12.51 -31.27
N PRO A 811 30.12 -13.27 -31.48
CA PRO A 811 30.76 -13.40 -32.79
C PRO A 811 29.80 -13.85 -33.90
N GLU A 812 28.86 -14.74 -33.58
CA GLU A 812 27.88 -15.30 -34.53
C GLU A 812 26.88 -14.24 -35.02
N VAL A 813 26.62 -13.21 -34.20
CA VAL A 813 25.78 -12.08 -34.57
C VAL A 813 26.50 -11.15 -35.53
N GLU A 814 27.78 -10.86 -35.28
CA GLU A 814 28.61 -10.06 -36.21
C GLU A 814 28.82 -10.78 -37.54
N GLU A 815 29.03 -12.10 -37.52
CA GLU A 815 29.12 -12.92 -38.74
C GLU A 815 27.82 -12.85 -39.55
N THR A 816 26.67 -12.92 -38.88
CA THR A 816 25.35 -12.80 -39.52
C THR A 816 25.16 -11.42 -40.16
N ILE A 817 25.58 -10.34 -39.49
CA ILE A 817 25.55 -8.98 -40.03
C ILE A 817 26.46 -8.86 -41.26
N GLY A 818 27.68 -9.41 -41.17
CA GLY A 818 28.62 -9.44 -42.29
C GLY A 818 28.05 -10.16 -43.50
N ARG A 819 27.46 -11.34 -43.30
CA ARG A 819 26.83 -12.15 -44.35
C ARG A 819 25.64 -11.45 -45.01
N LEU A 820 24.75 -10.83 -44.21
CA LEU A 820 23.57 -10.17 -44.76
C LEU A 820 23.86 -8.86 -45.50
N ARG A 821 25.06 -8.28 -45.32
CA ARG A 821 25.51 -7.12 -46.11
C ARG A 821 25.51 -7.40 -47.60
N ASP A 822 25.87 -8.61 -48.00
CA ASP A 822 25.93 -8.98 -49.42
C ASP A 822 24.58 -9.46 -49.96
N VAL A 823 23.68 -9.86 -49.08
CA VAL A 823 22.32 -10.35 -49.40
C VAL A 823 21.35 -9.18 -49.57
N ILE A 824 21.29 -8.25 -48.62
CA ILE A 824 20.32 -7.15 -48.64
C ILE A 824 20.84 -6.03 -49.56
N LYS A 825 20.19 -5.81 -50.70
CA LYS A 825 20.64 -4.80 -51.68
C LYS A 825 20.24 -3.38 -51.36
N ASP A 826 19.14 -3.18 -50.65
CA ASP A 826 18.73 -1.85 -50.22
C ASP A 826 19.60 -1.38 -49.04
N PRO A 827 20.39 -0.29 -49.18
CA PRO A 827 21.30 0.16 -48.14
C PRO A 827 20.59 0.67 -46.88
N ASP A 828 19.37 1.20 -46.99
CA ASP A 828 18.59 1.64 -45.83
C ASP A 828 18.00 0.44 -45.09
N LEU A 829 17.50 -0.57 -45.82
CA LEU A 829 17.05 -1.82 -45.19
C LEU A 829 18.20 -2.55 -44.50
N PHE A 830 19.38 -2.61 -45.13
CA PHE A 830 20.56 -3.21 -44.50
C PHE A 830 20.98 -2.44 -43.25
N ARG A 831 21.00 -1.09 -43.28
CA ARG A 831 21.30 -0.29 -42.09
C ARG A 831 20.33 -0.57 -40.96
N LEU A 832 19.04 -0.69 -41.29
CA LEU A 832 18.01 -1.03 -40.32
C LEU A 832 18.26 -2.42 -39.71
N PHE A 833 18.56 -3.44 -40.53
CA PHE A 833 18.93 -4.77 -40.05
C PHE A 833 20.17 -4.73 -39.15
N GLU A 834 21.24 -4.04 -39.57
CA GLU A 834 22.50 -3.90 -38.85
C GLU A 834 22.31 -3.25 -37.47
N ASN A 835 21.44 -2.24 -37.37
CA ASN A 835 21.13 -1.60 -36.10
C ASN A 835 20.20 -2.44 -35.21
N THR A 836 19.24 -3.16 -35.80
CA THR A 836 18.13 -3.77 -35.05
C THR A 836 18.42 -5.20 -34.60
N TRP A 837 19.07 -6.02 -35.42
CA TRP A 837 19.38 -7.41 -35.09
C TRP A 837 20.22 -7.59 -33.80
N PRO A 838 21.30 -6.83 -33.57
CA PRO A 838 22.08 -6.94 -32.34
C PRO A 838 21.53 -6.08 -31.20
N SER A 839 20.44 -5.31 -31.39
CA SER A 839 20.04 -4.24 -30.47
C SER A 839 19.90 -4.74 -29.03
N THR A 840 19.26 -5.89 -28.80
CA THR A 840 19.13 -6.48 -27.46
C THR A 840 20.49 -6.78 -26.83
N LEU A 841 21.40 -7.43 -27.55
CA LEU A 841 22.72 -7.77 -27.03
C LEU A 841 23.60 -6.53 -26.82
N ASP A 842 23.52 -5.56 -27.72
CA ASP A 842 24.31 -4.34 -27.67
C ASP A 842 23.89 -3.44 -26.50
N THR A 843 22.62 -3.49 -26.05
CA THR A 843 22.03 -2.39 -25.25
C THR A 843 21.18 -2.80 -24.04
N THR A 844 20.81 -4.08 -23.88
CA THR A 844 19.86 -4.51 -22.84
C THR A 844 20.37 -5.55 -21.83
N ILE A 845 21.59 -6.07 -22.01
CA ILE A 845 22.14 -7.09 -21.09
C ILE A 845 22.73 -6.40 -19.86
N ALA A 846 21.85 -6.17 -18.88
CA ALA A 846 22.11 -5.38 -17.68
C ALA A 846 23.15 -5.97 -16.74
N TRP A 847 23.02 -7.28 -16.48
CA TRP A 847 23.88 -7.98 -15.55
C TRP A 847 23.88 -9.48 -15.82
N ARG A 848 24.99 -10.13 -15.49
CA ARG A 848 25.16 -11.57 -15.52
C ARG A 848 26.03 -12.01 -14.37
N GLY A 849 25.76 -13.19 -13.86
CA GLY A 849 26.56 -13.79 -12.81
C GLY A 849 26.06 -15.17 -12.45
N LEU A 850 26.53 -15.66 -11.32
CA LEU A 850 26.11 -16.92 -10.73
C LEU A 850 25.24 -16.62 -9.50
N SER A 851 24.30 -17.51 -9.21
CA SER A 851 23.53 -17.45 -7.97
C SER A 851 24.42 -17.62 -6.73
N ASP A 852 24.06 -16.97 -5.63
CA ASP A 852 24.77 -17.11 -4.35
C ASP A 852 24.71 -18.55 -3.81
N SER A 853 25.85 -19.06 -3.32
CA SER A 853 25.95 -20.39 -2.70
C SER A 853 25.73 -20.30 -1.19
N PHE A 854 24.49 -20.41 -0.73
CA PHE A 854 24.18 -20.44 0.71
C PHE A 854 24.47 -21.80 1.40
N SER A 855 24.84 -22.85 0.64
CA SER A 855 25.15 -24.18 1.18
C SER A 855 26.04 -24.97 0.21
N ASN A 856 27.02 -25.73 0.72
CA ASN A 856 27.93 -26.62 -0.03
C ASN A 856 27.23 -27.76 -0.84
N THR A 857 25.90 -27.75 -0.93
CA THR A 857 25.08 -28.78 -1.59
C THR A 857 24.22 -28.26 -2.76
N ILE A 858 24.16 -26.95 -3.01
CA ILE A 858 23.41 -26.37 -4.14
C ILE A 858 24.41 -25.92 -5.21
N LYS A 859 24.28 -26.43 -6.44
CA LYS A 859 25.10 -25.98 -7.57
C LYS A 859 24.74 -24.53 -7.89
N GLN A 860 25.75 -23.70 -8.15
CA GLN A 860 25.54 -22.33 -8.64
C GLN A 860 24.86 -22.36 -10.01
N GLU A 861 23.80 -21.57 -10.17
CA GLU A 861 23.05 -21.41 -11.42
C GLU A 861 23.52 -20.15 -12.15
N GLU A 862 23.67 -20.23 -13.47
CA GLU A 862 23.86 -19.04 -14.31
C GLU A 862 22.61 -18.15 -14.22
N LEU A 863 22.80 -16.84 -14.10
CA LEU A 863 21.75 -15.81 -14.06
C LEU A 863 22.06 -14.72 -15.08
N THR A 864 21.04 -14.27 -15.80
CA THR A 864 21.15 -13.14 -16.74
C THR A 864 19.95 -12.24 -16.58
N PHE A 865 20.21 -10.98 -16.21
CA PHE A 865 19.21 -9.94 -16.13
C PHE A 865 19.23 -9.13 -17.43
N VAL A 866 18.12 -9.17 -18.15
CA VAL A 866 17.89 -8.39 -19.36
C VAL A 866 16.96 -7.24 -18.99
N ILE A 867 17.44 -5.99 -19.01
CA ILE A 867 16.56 -4.83 -18.79
C ILE A 867 16.10 -4.33 -20.14
N THR A 868 14.88 -3.85 -20.21
CA THR A 868 14.46 -2.93 -21.27
C THR A 868 15.13 -1.52 -21.16
N GLY A 869 16.40 -1.42 -20.72
CA GLY A 869 17.14 -0.19 -20.37
C GLY A 869 18.26 -0.31 -19.30
N ASP A 870 19.53 -0.32 -19.74
CA ASP A 870 20.79 0.20 -19.12
C ASP A 870 21.71 -0.67 -18.18
N ILE A 871 23.00 -0.81 -18.59
CA ILE A 871 24.29 -1.23 -17.92
C ILE A 871 24.77 -2.69 -18.20
N GLN A 872 26.05 -3.09 -17.95
CA GLN A 872 26.74 -4.27 -18.57
C GLN A 872 27.38 -5.29 -17.60
N ALA A 873 27.53 -6.56 -18.02
CA ALA A 873 28.48 -7.55 -17.45
C ALA A 873 28.93 -8.68 -18.43
N ILE A 874 30.15 -9.20 -18.25
CA ILE A 874 30.99 -9.98 -19.21
C ILE A 874 31.12 -11.50 -18.87
N HIS A 875 31.14 -12.35 -19.92
CA HIS A 875 31.52 -13.78 -20.11
C HIS A 875 30.89 -14.42 -21.37
N ASP A 876 31.38 -15.58 -21.82
CA ASP A 876 31.80 -15.78 -23.23
C ASP A 876 30.89 -16.58 -24.21
N SER A 877 29.62 -16.89 -23.91
CA SER A 877 28.76 -17.57 -24.90
C SER A 877 27.27 -17.21 -24.87
N LEU A 878 26.64 -17.22 -26.05
CA LEU A 878 25.21 -16.94 -26.24
C LEU A 878 24.32 -18.00 -25.55
N ALA A 879 24.74 -19.27 -25.51
CA ALA A 879 23.98 -20.34 -24.85
C ALA A 879 23.88 -20.14 -23.32
N SER A 880 24.95 -19.63 -22.69
CA SER A 880 24.97 -19.28 -21.26
C SER A 880 24.01 -18.12 -20.96
N LEU A 881 23.93 -17.13 -21.85
CA LEU A 881 22.99 -16.00 -21.73
C LEU A 881 21.53 -16.48 -21.63
N PHE A 882 21.12 -17.41 -22.51
CA PHE A 882 19.76 -17.94 -22.52
C PHE A 882 19.44 -18.80 -21.28
N ARG A 883 20.37 -19.66 -20.85
CA ARG A 883 20.18 -20.42 -19.59
C ARG A 883 20.05 -19.48 -18.40
N GLY A 884 20.89 -18.44 -18.35
CA GLY A 884 20.83 -17.40 -17.34
C GLY A 884 19.47 -16.67 -17.29
N ALA A 885 18.91 -16.35 -18.46
CA ALA A 885 17.60 -15.71 -18.55
C ALA A 885 16.48 -16.66 -18.10
N ILE A 886 16.51 -17.93 -18.52
CA ILE A 886 15.52 -18.95 -18.13
C ILE A 886 15.56 -19.19 -16.61
N ASN A 887 16.74 -19.37 -16.01
CA ASN A 887 16.86 -19.56 -14.56
C ASN A 887 16.35 -18.35 -13.78
N LEU A 888 16.70 -17.13 -14.21
CA LEU A 888 16.27 -15.93 -13.53
C LEU A 888 14.75 -15.71 -13.65
N GLN A 889 14.17 -15.93 -14.84
CA GLN A 889 12.72 -15.91 -15.03
C GLN A 889 12.00 -16.95 -14.17
N ALA A 890 12.53 -18.17 -14.06
CA ALA A 890 11.98 -19.19 -13.17
C ALA A 890 11.98 -18.72 -11.70
N ARG A 891 13.06 -18.07 -11.24
CA ARG A 891 13.13 -17.47 -9.89
C ARG A 891 12.08 -16.38 -9.68
N TYR A 892 11.88 -15.52 -10.67
CA TYR A 892 10.88 -14.46 -10.60
C TYR A 892 9.45 -15.01 -10.52
N ILE A 893 9.13 -16.01 -11.33
CA ILE A 893 7.84 -16.72 -11.29
C ILE A 893 7.61 -17.36 -9.92
N LEU A 894 8.62 -18.07 -9.38
CA LEU A 894 8.54 -18.68 -8.04
C LEU A 894 8.37 -17.66 -6.91
N GLY A 895 8.87 -16.44 -7.10
CA GLY A 895 8.66 -15.34 -6.17
C GLY A 895 7.25 -14.75 -6.27
N ASN A 896 6.83 -14.36 -7.47
CA ASN A 896 5.55 -13.69 -7.71
C ASN A 896 5.00 -14.02 -9.12
N ALA A 897 4.26 -15.12 -9.24
CA ALA A 897 3.75 -15.60 -10.53
C ALA A 897 2.75 -14.65 -11.23
N PHE A 898 2.10 -13.75 -10.50
CA PHE A 898 1.13 -12.79 -11.05
C PHE A 898 1.76 -11.52 -11.67
N CYS A 899 3.09 -11.41 -11.69
CA CYS A 899 3.77 -10.17 -12.02
C CYS A 899 4.51 -10.22 -13.36
N ASN A 900 4.42 -9.15 -14.13
CA ASN A 900 4.99 -9.03 -15.48
C ASN A 900 6.41 -8.43 -15.49
N ALA A 901 6.78 -7.59 -14.51
CA ALA A 901 8.07 -6.90 -14.51
C ALA A 901 8.79 -6.96 -13.14
N PHE A 902 10.10 -7.22 -13.16
CA PHE A 902 10.91 -7.46 -11.95
C PHE A 902 12.14 -6.55 -11.86
N GLN A 903 12.62 -6.31 -10.64
CA GLN A 903 13.86 -5.58 -10.38
C GLN A 903 15.07 -6.49 -10.55
N ALA A 904 16.27 -5.90 -10.70
CA ALA A 904 17.52 -6.64 -10.79
C ALA A 904 17.70 -7.61 -9.61
N PRO A 905 18.28 -8.81 -9.82
CA PRO A 905 18.52 -9.75 -8.72
C PRO A 905 19.51 -9.18 -7.70
N ASP A 906 19.39 -9.58 -6.44
CA ASP A 906 20.24 -9.08 -5.35
C ASP A 906 21.74 -9.29 -5.65
N GLU A 907 22.08 -10.42 -6.29
CA GLU A 907 23.44 -10.78 -6.73
C GLU A 907 24.06 -9.78 -7.72
N SER A 908 23.23 -8.94 -8.36
CA SER A 908 23.72 -7.95 -9.31
C SER A 908 24.39 -6.74 -8.68
N GLY A 909 24.09 -6.45 -7.40
CA GLY A 909 24.50 -5.21 -6.76
C GLY A 909 23.90 -3.94 -7.39
N ILE A 910 23.01 -4.08 -8.38
CA ILE A 910 22.33 -2.95 -9.02
C ILE A 910 21.31 -2.37 -8.02
N PRO A 911 21.37 -1.06 -7.71
CA PRO A 911 20.45 -0.46 -6.75
C PRO A 911 18.98 -0.62 -7.18
N GLN A 912 18.22 -1.37 -6.39
CA GLN A 912 16.78 -1.53 -6.56
C GLN A 912 16.06 -0.29 -6.03
N ARG A 913 15.04 0.18 -6.77
CA ARG A 913 14.17 1.29 -6.32
C ARG A 913 12.79 0.75 -6.02
N SER A 914 12.16 1.27 -4.97
CA SER A 914 10.78 0.91 -4.65
C SER A 914 9.85 1.26 -5.82
N SER A 915 9.09 0.29 -6.30
CA SER A 915 8.01 0.46 -7.28
C SER A 915 6.69 0.88 -6.66
N LYS A 916 6.66 1.17 -5.34
CA LYS A 916 5.43 1.47 -4.62
C LYS A 916 4.73 2.69 -5.21
N ASN A 917 3.50 2.47 -5.66
CA ASN A 917 2.59 3.47 -6.18
C ASN A 917 1.25 3.40 -5.40
N ASP A 918 0.22 4.07 -5.90
CA ASP A 918 -1.12 4.07 -5.29
C ASP A 918 -1.96 2.83 -5.66
N ASP A 919 -1.42 1.89 -6.44
CA ASP A 919 -2.13 0.68 -6.84
C ASP A 919 -2.32 -0.26 -5.64
N ARG A 920 -3.44 -0.98 -5.61
CA ARG A 920 -3.73 -2.01 -4.61
C ARG A 920 -3.89 -3.35 -5.28
N ILE A 921 -3.00 -4.26 -4.96
CA ILE A 921 -2.86 -5.54 -5.65
C ILE A 921 -2.91 -6.66 -4.60
N THR A 922 -3.68 -7.71 -4.90
CA THR A 922 -3.74 -8.93 -4.10
C THR A 922 -3.35 -10.10 -5.00
N PRO A 923 -2.44 -11.01 -4.57
CA PRO A 923 -1.69 -10.97 -3.31
C PRO A 923 -0.66 -9.82 -3.24
N PRO A 924 -0.30 -9.36 -2.03
CA PRO A 924 0.73 -8.34 -1.87
C PRO A 924 2.11 -8.89 -2.26
N TYR A 925 2.96 -8.01 -2.77
CA TYR A 925 4.32 -8.34 -3.21
C TYR A 925 5.34 -7.33 -2.66
N ASP A 926 6.63 -7.67 -2.80
CA ASP A 926 7.73 -6.81 -2.38
C ASP A 926 8.07 -5.78 -3.48
N TYR A 927 7.75 -4.51 -3.21
CA TYR A 927 8.00 -3.37 -4.10
C TYR A 927 9.49 -3.11 -4.38
N PHE A 928 10.42 -3.74 -3.65
CA PHE A 928 11.86 -3.67 -3.97
C PHE A 928 12.33 -4.79 -4.88
N LYS A 929 11.55 -5.86 -5.04
CA LYS A 929 11.88 -7.01 -5.90
C LYS A 929 11.09 -7.04 -7.21
N VAL A 930 9.90 -6.46 -7.20
CA VAL A 930 9.00 -6.45 -8.36
C VAL A 930 8.76 -5.02 -8.82
N PHE A 931 8.80 -4.81 -10.14
CA PHE A 931 8.57 -3.51 -10.76
C PHE A 931 7.09 -3.24 -11.00
N SER A 932 6.36 -4.22 -11.56
CA SER A 932 4.92 -4.16 -11.78
C SER A 932 4.32 -5.55 -11.63
N CYS A 933 3.09 -5.60 -11.10
CA CYS A 933 2.32 -6.83 -11.00
C CYS A 933 1.02 -6.72 -11.79
N GLN A 934 1.11 -6.43 -13.09
CA GLN A 934 -0.03 -6.49 -14.00
C GLN A 934 -0.14 -7.92 -14.51
N TRP A 935 -1.18 -8.66 -14.08
CA TRP A 935 -1.31 -10.06 -14.46
C TRP A 935 -1.61 -10.23 -15.95
N GLU A 936 -0.62 -10.76 -16.66
CA GLU A 936 -0.59 -11.05 -18.10
C GLU A 936 -0.32 -12.53 -18.31
N LEU A 937 -1.28 -13.24 -18.93
CA LEU A 937 -1.12 -14.68 -19.17
C LEU A 937 0.07 -14.98 -20.11
N ASP A 938 0.39 -14.08 -21.02
CA ASP A 938 1.51 -14.22 -21.94
C ASP A 938 2.88 -14.06 -21.26
N SER A 939 2.98 -13.44 -20.08
CA SER A 939 4.23 -13.37 -19.30
C SER A 939 4.74 -14.78 -18.97
N VAL A 940 3.86 -15.65 -18.47
CA VAL A 940 4.21 -17.06 -18.17
C VAL A 940 4.29 -17.92 -19.43
N ALA A 941 3.53 -17.60 -20.48
CA ALA A 941 3.64 -18.28 -21.77
C ALA A 941 4.99 -18.01 -22.45
N SER A 942 5.52 -16.78 -22.33
CA SER A 942 6.81 -16.38 -22.91
C SER A 942 7.98 -17.12 -22.27
N PHE A 943 7.94 -17.37 -20.96
CA PHE A 943 8.93 -18.21 -20.27
C PHE A 943 8.96 -19.65 -20.82
N LEU A 944 7.78 -20.24 -21.04
CA LEU A 944 7.64 -21.57 -21.63
C LEU A 944 8.13 -21.61 -23.10
N GLN A 945 7.77 -20.58 -23.87
CA GLN A 945 8.22 -20.42 -25.25
C GLN A 945 9.75 -20.32 -25.32
N LEU A 946 10.36 -19.44 -24.51
CA LEU A 946 11.82 -19.28 -24.45
C LEU A 946 12.53 -20.60 -24.10
N SER A 947 11.97 -21.35 -23.15
CA SER A 947 12.46 -22.67 -22.76
C SER A 947 12.43 -23.65 -23.93
N THR A 948 11.31 -23.70 -24.66
CA THR A 948 11.12 -24.54 -25.84
C THR A 948 12.08 -24.17 -26.97
N ASP A 949 12.19 -22.88 -27.28
CA ASP A 949 13.03 -22.37 -28.37
C ASP A 949 14.50 -22.69 -28.10
N TYR A 950 14.95 -22.46 -26.85
CA TYR A 950 16.29 -22.84 -26.42
C TYR A 950 16.52 -24.35 -26.56
N ALA A 951 15.66 -25.20 -25.97
CA ALA A 951 15.80 -26.65 -26.02
C ALA A 951 15.78 -27.20 -27.45
N THR A 952 14.97 -26.60 -28.33
CA THR A 952 14.84 -27.01 -29.73
C THR A 952 16.08 -26.63 -30.53
N ALA A 953 16.63 -25.43 -30.30
CA ALA A 953 17.80 -24.93 -31.01
C ALA A 953 19.10 -25.61 -30.54
N THR A 954 19.30 -25.79 -29.23
CA THR A 954 20.58 -26.27 -28.66
C THR A 954 20.59 -27.76 -28.39
N ARG A 955 19.42 -28.39 -28.23
CA ARG A 955 19.25 -29.77 -27.72
C ARG A 955 19.78 -29.98 -26.31
N ASP A 956 20.02 -28.90 -25.56
CA ASP A 956 20.48 -28.93 -24.16
C ASP A 956 19.31 -29.26 -23.21
N TYR A 957 18.84 -30.51 -23.25
CA TYR A 957 17.82 -31.01 -22.33
C TYR A 957 18.39 -31.31 -20.93
N GLU A 958 19.69 -31.54 -20.84
CA GLU A 958 20.39 -31.79 -19.58
C GLU A 958 20.30 -30.57 -18.65
N PHE A 959 20.38 -29.36 -19.20
CA PHE A 959 20.10 -28.12 -18.46
C PHE A 959 18.77 -28.19 -17.68
N PHE A 960 17.67 -28.59 -18.33
CA PHE A 960 16.36 -28.67 -17.69
C PHE A 960 16.25 -29.85 -16.71
N GLN A 961 16.93 -30.97 -16.97
CA GLN A 961 16.99 -32.11 -16.03
C GLN A 961 17.73 -31.77 -14.73
N ASN A 962 18.75 -30.92 -14.83
CA ASN A 962 19.54 -30.47 -13.70
C ASN A 962 18.98 -29.20 -13.02
N SER A 963 18.03 -28.49 -13.66
CA SER A 963 17.40 -27.29 -13.10
C SER A 963 16.38 -27.64 -12.04
N SER A 964 16.61 -27.18 -10.81
CA SER A 964 15.68 -27.42 -9.69
C SER A 964 14.50 -26.44 -9.68
N ASN A 965 14.66 -25.28 -10.31
CA ASN A 965 13.68 -24.19 -10.30
C ASN A 965 12.73 -24.24 -11.50
N TRP A 966 13.18 -24.71 -12.68
CA TRP A 966 12.33 -24.73 -13.88
C TRP A 966 11.06 -25.58 -13.69
N THR A 967 11.21 -26.83 -13.22
CA THR A 967 10.05 -27.73 -13.00
C THR A 967 9.06 -27.16 -11.99
N LYS A 968 9.56 -26.55 -10.90
CA LYS A 968 8.72 -25.91 -9.88
C LYS A 968 8.01 -24.67 -10.44
N ALA A 969 8.69 -23.89 -11.28
CA ALA A 969 8.07 -22.74 -11.95
C ALA A 969 6.95 -23.20 -12.89
N VAL A 970 7.14 -24.28 -13.65
CA VAL A 970 6.09 -24.87 -14.50
C VAL A 970 4.90 -25.35 -13.66
N GLU A 971 5.13 -26.03 -12.54
CA GLU A 971 4.07 -26.45 -11.61
C GLU A 971 3.28 -25.25 -11.07
N LEU A 972 3.98 -24.19 -10.62
CA LEU A 972 3.35 -22.96 -10.13
C LEU A 972 2.59 -22.21 -11.23
N ILE A 973 3.06 -22.23 -12.47
CA ILE A 973 2.34 -21.67 -13.63
C ILE A 973 1.02 -22.39 -13.82
N LEU A 974 1.01 -23.73 -13.76
CA LEU A 974 -0.22 -24.52 -13.91
C LEU A 974 -1.21 -24.24 -12.77
N ASP A 975 -0.73 -24.18 -11.53
CA ASP A 975 -1.56 -23.85 -10.36
C ASP A 975 -2.17 -22.44 -10.48
N THR A 976 -1.34 -21.47 -10.88
CA THR A 976 -1.74 -20.07 -11.08
C THR A 976 -2.79 -19.97 -12.19
N ALA A 977 -2.54 -20.62 -13.34
CA ALA A 977 -3.47 -20.66 -14.46
C ALA A 977 -4.82 -21.27 -14.06
N GLU A 978 -4.83 -22.42 -13.36
CA GLU A 978 -6.06 -23.07 -12.88
C GLU A 978 -6.85 -22.17 -11.92
N SER A 979 -6.16 -21.47 -11.01
CA SER A 979 -6.80 -20.51 -10.09
C SER A 979 -7.50 -19.36 -10.83
N MET A 980 -7.03 -19.03 -12.04
CA MET A 980 -7.60 -17.99 -12.89
C MET A 980 -8.67 -18.50 -13.87
N MET A 981 -9.09 -19.78 -13.74
CA MET A 981 -10.21 -20.37 -14.49
C MET A 981 -11.54 -20.39 -13.71
N ILE A 982 -11.55 -19.88 -12.47
CA ILE A 982 -12.75 -19.87 -11.62
C ILE A 982 -13.90 -19.04 -12.21
N ASP A 983 -15.10 -19.22 -11.67
CA ASP A 983 -16.30 -18.47 -12.05
C ASP A 983 -16.46 -17.22 -11.18
N SER A 984 -17.11 -16.17 -11.70
CA SER A 984 -17.43 -14.96 -10.92
C SER A 984 -18.49 -15.21 -9.83
N TYR A 985 -19.25 -16.29 -9.96
CA TYR A 985 -20.31 -16.67 -9.02
C TYR A 985 -20.19 -18.16 -8.65
N SER A 986 -20.45 -18.53 -7.38
CA SER A 986 -20.60 -19.95 -7.02
C SER A 986 -21.83 -20.57 -7.68
N ALA A 987 -21.92 -21.90 -7.57
CA ALA A 987 -23.10 -22.67 -7.96
C ALA A 987 -24.42 -22.20 -7.32
N ASP A 988 -24.37 -21.52 -6.15
CA ASP A 988 -25.53 -20.93 -5.46
C ASP A 988 -25.83 -19.47 -5.86
N GLY A 989 -25.02 -18.89 -6.76
CA GLY A 989 -25.18 -17.53 -7.26
C GLY A 989 -24.53 -16.45 -6.38
N VAL A 990 -23.74 -16.82 -5.36
CA VAL A 990 -22.99 -15.84 -4.56
C VAL A 990 -21.77 -15.36 -5.34
N TRP A 991 -21.61 -14.03 -5.43
CA TRP A 991 -20.44 -13.42 -6.08
C TRP A 991 -19.16 -13.72 -5.30
N GLN A 992 -18.07 -14.02 -6.01
CA GLN A 992 -16.80 -14.43 -5.42
C GLN A 992 -15.63 -13.54 -5.84
N HIS A 993 -14.70 -13.33 -4.91
CA HIS A 993 -13.43 -12.67 -5.20
C HIS A 993 -12.48 -13.60 -5.96
N THR A 994 -11.70 -13.00 -6.85
CA THR A 994 -10.75 -13.72 -7.68
C THR A 994 -9.39 -13.79 -6.98
N PRO A 995 -8.58 -14.86 -7.20
CA PRO A 995 -7.32 -15.05 -6.49
C PRO A 995 -6.32 -13.90 -6.68
N TYR A 996 -6.48 -13.17 -7.79
CA TYR A 996 -5.77 -11.93 -8.07
C TYR A 996 -6.76 -10.77 -8.22
N THR A 997 -6.44 -9.62 -7.62
CA THR A 997 -7.19 -8.36 -7.76
C THR A 997 -6.24 -7.21 -8.03
N TYR A 998 -6.65 -6.26 -8.87
CA TYR A 998 -5.83 -5.10 -9.25
C TYR A 998 -6.68 -3.82 -9.24
N CYS A 999 -6.34 -2.87 -8.36
CA CYS A 999 -6.94 -1.55 -8.29
C CYS A 999 -5.90 -0.49 -8.65
N ALA A 1000 -6.12 0.31 -9.69
CA ALA A 1000 -5.29 1.48 -9.99
C ALA A 1000 -6.13 2.76 -9.93
N PRO A 1001 -5.91 3.69 -8.99
CA PRO A 1001 -6.72 4.91 -8.88
C PRO A 1001 -6.59 5.84 -10.12
N TYR A 1002 -5.57 5.63 -10.95
CA TYR A 1002 -5.36 6.34 -12.22
C TYR A 1002 -5.04 5.32 -13.33
N GLY A 1003 -5.93 5.17 -14.32
CA GLY A 1003 -5.66 4.36 -15.53
C GLY A 1003 -6.31 2.97 -15.59
N GLY A 1004 -6.79 2.41 -14.48
CA GLY A 1004 -7.58 1.17 -14.47
C GLY A 1004 -8.77 1.33 -13.54
N THR A 1005 -10.00 1.45 -14.06
CA THR A 1005 -11.16 1.72 -13.19
C THR A 1005 -11.30 0.54 -12.20
N PRO A 1006 -11.49 0.76 -10.89
CA PRO A 1006 -11.73 -0.30 -9.91
C PRO A 1006 -13.13 -0.91 -10.15
N ILE A 1007 -13.28 -1.66 -11.24
CA ILE A 1007 -14.53 -2.29 -11.63
C ILE A 1007 -14.71 -3.54 -10.76
N ASN A 1008 -15.92 -3.70 -10.21
CA ASN A 1008 -16.33 -4.85 -9.39
C ASN A 1008 -15.36 -5.14 -8.23
N ASP A 1009 -15.03 -4.10 -7.47
CA ASP A 1009 -14.09 -4.21 -6.34
C ASP A 1009 -12.75 -4.84 -6.76
N CYS A 1010 -12.24 -4.39 -7.91
CA CYS A 1010 -10.95 -4.76 -8.46
C CYS A 1010 -10.80 -6.21 -8.94
N ASN A 1011 -11.91 -6.95 -9.07
CA ASN A 1011 -11.93 -8.29 -9.67
C ASN A 1011 -11.98 -8.27 -11.21
N GLY A 1012 -12.14 -7.09 -11.81
CA GLY A 1012 -12.35 -6.93 -13.25
C GLY A 1012 -13.76 -7.30 -13.70
N SER A 1013 -13.96 -7.42 -15.02
CA SER A 1013 -15.28 -7.71 -15.60
C SER A 1013 -15.80 -9.09 -15.20
N PRO A 1014 -17.12 -9.26 -14.97
CA PRO A 1014 -17.69 -10.57 -14.69
C PRO A 1014 -17.45 -11.52 -15.86
N HIS A 1015 -17.22 -12.79 -15.55
CA HIS A 1015 -16.87 -13.83 -16.49
C HIS A 1015 -17.50 -15.15 -16.06
N ARG A 1016 -17.74 -16.03 -17.02
CA ARG A 1016 -18.19 -17.39 -16.75
C ARG A 1016 -16.97 -18.30 -16.63
N GLY A 1017 -16.84 -18.98 -15.50
CA GLY A 1017 -15.70 -19.85 -15.20
C GLY A 1017 -15.79 -21.25 -15.81
N ASN A 1018 -14.71 -22.01 -15.64
CA ASN A 1018 -14.59 -23.42 -16.02
C ASN A 1018 -14.84 -23.69 -17.51
N LEU A 1019 -14.48 -22.74 -18.38
CA LEU A 1019 -14.67 -22.83 -19.82
C LEU A 1019 -13.51 -23.48 -20.58
N GLY A 1020 -12.42 -23.79 -19.87
CA GLY A 1020 -11.15 -24.15 -20.49
C GLY A 1020 -10.25 -22.95 -20.77
N LEU A 1021 -10.74 -21.71 -20.67
CA LEU A 1021 -9.96 -20.48 -20.85
C LEU A 1021 -9.40 -19.97 -19.53
N VAL A 1022 -8.21 -19.37 -19.59
CA VAL A 1022 -7.50 -18.75 -18.46
C VAL A 1022 -7.63 -17.23 -18.56
N ARG A 1023 -7.91 -16.58 -17.43
CA ARG A 1023 -8.06 -15.11 -17.39
C ARG A 1023 -6.73 -14.40 -17.47
N SER A 1024 -6.71 -13.27 -18.16
CA SER A 1024 -5.68 -12.23 -18.13
C SER A 1024 -6.32 -10.93 -17.65
N PHE A 1025 -5.67 -10.20 -16.74
CA PHE A 1025 -6.16 -8.89 -16.31
C PHE A 1025 -5.69 -7.79 -17.25
N HIS A 1026 -4.45 -7.92 -17.75
CA HIS A 1026 -3.85 -7.01 -18.71
C HIS A 1026 -3.48 -7.76 -20.00
N ARG A 1027 -3.33 -6.99 -21.06
CA ARG A 1027 -2.89 -7.42 -22.39
C ARG A 1027 -1.36 -7.37 -22.44
N PRO A 1028 -0.72 -7.95 -23.48
CA PRO A 1028 0.72 -7.76 -23.75
C PRO A 1028 1.13 -6.30 -24.03
N SER A 1029 0.16 -5.37 -24.09
CA SER A 1029 0.37 -3.92 -24.17
C SER A 1029 0.42 -3.22 -22.80
N ASP A 1030 0.38 -3.98 -21.70
CA ASP A 1030 0.20 -3.53 -20.32
C ASP A 1030 -1.16 -2.85 -20.05
N ASP A 1031 -2.06 -2.78 -21.03
CA ASP A 1031 -3.41 -2.21 -20.87
C ASP A 1031 -4.38 -3.24 -20.27
N ALA A 1032 -5.32 -2.78 -19.44
CA ALA A 1032 -6.35 -3.64 -18.87
C ALA A 1032 -7.25 -4.27 -19.95
N CYS A 1033 -7.54 -5.56 -19.80
CA CYS A 1033 -8.49 -6.28 -20.65
C CYS A 1033 -9.91 -5.76 -20.45
N THR A 1034 -10.72 -5.67 -21.51
CA THR A 1034 -12.15 -5.35 -21.37
C THR A 1034 -12.93 -6.57 -20.91
N TYR A 1035 -12.74 -7.69 -21.61
CA TYR A 1035 -13.14 -9.02 -21.12
C TYR A 1035 -11.89 -9.85 -20.88
N GLN A 1036 -11.88 -10.61 -19.78
CA GLN A 1036 -10.64 -11.15 -19.25
C GLN A 1036 -10.21 -12.48 -19.86
N TYR A 1037 -10.99 -13.09 -20.76
CA TYR A 1037 -10.46 -14.17 -21.60
C TYR A 1037 -9.87 -13.60 -22.88
N LEU A 1038 -8.62 -13.15 -22.77
CA LEU A 1038 -7.82 -12.67 -23.90
C LEU A 1038 -7.41 -13.86 -24.78
N ILE A 1039 -8.00 -13.95 -25.98
CA ILE A 1039 -7.87 -15.11 -26.85
C ILE A 1039 -6.43 -15.30 -27.37
N PRO A 1040 -5.71 -14.26 -27.84
CA PRO A 1040 -4.31 -14.42 -28.25
C PRO A 1040 -3.38 -14.96 -27.15
N SER A 1041 -3.48 -14.48 -25.91
CA SER A 1041 -2.65 -15.01 -24.81
C SER A 1041 -3.03 -16.44 -24.44
N ASN A 1042 -4.31 -16.83 -24.54
CA ASN A 1042 -4.73 -18.22 -24.41
C ASN A 1042 -4.19 -19.11 -25.55
N MET A 1043 -4.15 -18.60 -26.78
CA MET A 1043 -3.53 -19.29 -27.92
C MET A 1043 -2.04 -19.54 -27.66
N MET A 1044 -1.30 -18.50 -27.24
CA MET A 1044 0.13 -18.61 -26.93
C MET A 1044 0.38 -19.58 -25.79
N PHE A 1045 -0.37 -19.46 -24.69
CA PHE A 1045 -0.21 -20.33 -23.53
C PHE A 1045 -0.50 -21.79 -23.85
N SER A 1046 -1.56 -22.06 -24.63
CA SER A 1046 -1.87 -23.41 -25.10
C SER A 1046 -0.75 -24.02 -25.96
N SER A 1047 -0.21 -23.24 -26.91
CA SER A 1047 0.91 -23.65 -27.77
C SER A 1047 2.16 -23.94 -26.94
N ALA A 1048 2.56 -22.99 -26.08
CA ALA A 1048 3.76 -23.07 -25.25
C ALA A 1048 3.70 -24.20 -24.21
N LEU A 1049 2.52 -24.48 -23.64
CA LEU A 1049 2.30 -25.65 -22.78
C LEU A 1049 2.52 -26.97 -23.53
N ASN A 1050 1.95 -27.08 -24.74
CA ASN A 1050 2.06 -28.29 -25.54
C ASN A 1050 3.52 -28.55 -25.94
N THR A 1051 4.24 -27.53 -26.43
CA THR A 1051 5.64 -27.69 -26.83
C THR A 1051 6.56 -27.93 -25.64
N SER A 1052 6.36 -27.22 -24.52
CA SER A 1052 7.17 -27.39 -23.31
C SER A 1052 6.91 -28.72 -22.61
N SER A 1053 5.75 -29.36 -22.84
CA SER A 1053 5.49 -30.72 -22.34
C SER A 1053 6.52 -31.74 -22.86
N VAL A 1054 7.13 -31.50 -24.02
CA VAL A 1054 8.23 -32.33 -24.54
C VAL A 1054 9.46 -32.23 -23.66
N ILE A 1055 9.80 -31.04 -23.15
CA ILE A 1055 10.87 -30.85 -22.17
C ILE A 1055 10.50 -31.59 -20.88
N MET A 1056 9.29 -31.34 -20.35
CA MET A 1056 8.82 -31.97 -19.11
C MET A 1056 8.85 -33.51 -19.19
N SER A 1057 8.47 -34.10 -20.33
CA SER A 1057 8.48 -35.55 -20.53
C SER A 1057 9.88 -36.19 -20.45
N ARG A 1058 10.93 -35.38 -20.64
CA ARG A 1058 12.33 -35.80 -20.52
C ARG A 1058 12.92 -35.50 -19.14
N VAL A 1059 12.30 -34.59 -18.40
CA VAL A 1059 12.68 -34.23 -17.02
C VAL A 1059 11.99 -35.15 -16.01
N GLU A 1060 10.71 -35.47 -16.20
CA GLU A 1060 9.98 -36.45 -15.40
C GLU A 1060 10.49 -37.87 -15.70
N ALA A 1061 10.97 -38.59 -14.68
CA ALA A 1061 11.33 -40.00 -14.83
C ALA A 1061 10.11 -40.83 -15.27
N SER A 1062 10.34 -41.81 -16.14
CA SER A 1062 9.39 -42.51 -17.01
C SER A 1062 8.24 -43.31 -16.34
N SER A 1063 7.96 -43.14 -15.04
CA SER A 1063 7.00 -43.94 -14.29
C SER A 1063 5.88 -43.18 -13.57
N SER A 1064 5.83 -41.83 -13.56
CA SER A 1064 4.69 -41.08 -13.00
C SER A 1064 4.05 -40.01 -13.91
N GLY A 1065 4.77 -39.37 -14.85
CA GLY A 1065 4.23 -38.54 -15.95
C GLY A 1065 3.10 -37.54 -15.62
N THR A 1066 3.02 -37.04 -14.38
CA THR A 1066 1.86 -36.30 -13.88
C THR A 1066 1.81 -34.87 -14.42
N LEU A 1067 2.94 -34.15 -14.43
CA LEU A 1067 2.99 -32.76 -14.92
C LEU A 1067 2.95 -32.71 -16.44
N THR A 1068 3.64 -33.63 -17.14
CA THR A 1068 3.57 -33.74 -18.60
C THR A 1068 2.11 -33.89 -19.05
N THR A 1069 1.38 -34.81 -18.41
CA THR A 1069 -0.04 -35.05 -18.71
C THR A 1069 -0.90 -33.83 -18.37
N ARG A 1070 -0.65 -33.15 -17.24
CA ARG A 1070 -1.38 -31.94 -16.83
C ARG A 1070 -1.20 -30.79 -17.82
N MET A 1071 0.03 -30.54 -18.30
CA MET A 1071 0.31 -29.54 -19.33
C MET A 1071 -0.46 -29.82 -20.62
N GLN A 1072 -0.43 -31.07 -21.10
CA GLN A 1072 -1.14 -31.49 -22.31
C GLN A 1072 -2.66 -31.39 -22.18
N GLN A 1073 -3.20 -31.76 -21.02
CA GLN A 1073 -4.63 -31.66 -20.73
C GLN A 1073 -5.10 -30.20 -20.66
N MET A 1074 -4.33 -29.31 -20.01
CA MET A 1074 -4.64 -27.89 -19.96
C MET A 1074 -4.59 -27.25 -21.35
N SER A 1075 -3.53 -27.50 -22.13
CA SER A 1075 -3.45 -27.05 -23.53
C SER A 1075 -4.67 -27.49 -24.35
N THR A 1076 -5.03 -28.78 -24.26
CA THR A 1076 -6.23 -29.32 -24.92
C THR A 1076 -7.54 -28.69 -24.40
N GLY A 1077 -7.60 -28.39 -23.11
CA GLY A 1077 -8.71 -27.68 -22.47
C GLY A 1077 -8.90 -26.26 -23.02
N ILE A 1078 -7.79 -25.51 -23.12
CA ILE A 1078 -7.76 -24.15 -23.68
C ILE A 1078 -8.17 -24.16 -25.15
N ASN A 1079 -7.65 -25.08 -25.96
CA ASN A 1079 -8.04 -25.18 -27.37
C ASN A 1079 -9.55 -25.41 -27.55
N ARG A 1080 -10.15 -26.33 -26.78
CA ARG A 1080 -11.61 -26.54 -26.78
C ARG A 1080 -12.38 -25.32 -26.29
N GLY A 1081 -11.82 -24.59 -25.32
CA GLY A 1081 -12.37 -23.31 -24.84
C GLY A 1081 -12.40 -22.25 -25.94
N ILE A 1082 -11.30 -22.09 -26.67
CA ILE A 1082 -11.19 -21.14 -27.79
C ILE A 1082 -12.15 -21.52 -28.92
N GLU A 1083 -12.18 -22.79 -29.34
CA GLU A 1083 -13.07 -23.27 -30.40
C GLU A 1083 -14.56 -23.03 -30.10
N LYS A 1084 -14.93 -23.12 -28.81
CA LYS A 1084 -16.32 -22.99 -28.38
C LYS A 1084 -16.73 -21.54 -28.07
N TYR A 1085 -15.86 -20.77 -27.44
CA TYR A 1085 -16.20 -19.46 -26.89
C TYR A 1085 -15.40 -18.30 -27.50
N GLY A 1086 -14.22 -18.56 -28.06
CA GLY A 1086 -13.34 -17.56 -28.65
C GLY A 1086 -13.65 -17.21 -30.12
N LEU A 1087 -14.71 -17.79 -30.69
CA LEU A 1087 -15.12 -17.56 -32.08
C LEU A 1087 -16.37 -16.66 -32.15
N ALA A 1088 -16.34 -15.69 -33.06
CA ALA A 1088 -17.45 -14.80 -33.37
C ALA A 1088 -17.87 -14.91 -34.84
N ASN A 1089 -19.15 -14.67 -35.12
CA ASN A 1089 -19.66 -14.58 -36.49
C ASN A 1089 -19.68 -13.11 -36.92
N ASP A 1090 -18.73 -12.71 -37.74
CA ASP A 1090 -18.67 -11.38 -38.33
C ASP A 1090 -19.55 -11.30 -39.59
N PRO A 1091 -20.37 -10.24 -39.75
CA PRO A 1091 -21.26 -10.11 -40.90
C PRO A 1091 -20.56 -10.03 -42.27
N THR A 1092 -19.31 -9.55 -42.30
CA THR A 1092 -18.55 -9.28 -43.53
C THR A 1092 -17.50 -10.36 -43.77
N HIS A 1093 -16.78 -10.75 -42.71
CA HIS A 1093 -15.61 -11.64 -42.79
C HIS A 1093 -15.95 -13.10 -42.45
N GLY A 1094 -17.18 -13.40 -42.02
CA GLY A 1094 -17.59 -14.75 -41.64
C GLY A 1094 -17.09 -15.14 -40.24
N LYS A 1095 -16.72 -16.41 -40.05
CA LYS A 1095 -16.28 -16.88 -38.72
C LYS A 1095 -14.86 -16.40 -38.45
N ILE A 1096 -14.67 -15.68 -37.35
CA ILE A 1096 -13.39 -15.08 -36.92
C ILE A 1096 -13.10 -15.43 -35.45
N TYR A 1097 -11.86 -15.24 -35.02
CA TYR A 1097 -11.52 -15.18 -33.61
C TYR A 1097 -11.88 -13.81 -33.03
N ALA A 1098 -12.50 -13.80 -31.85
CA ALA A 1098 -12.64 -12.59 -31.05
C ALA A 1098 -11.31 -12.28 -30.34
N TYR A 1099 -11.06 -11.01 -30.02
CA TYR A 1099 -9.86 -10.61 -29.28
C TYR A 1099 -10.00 -10.96 -27.80
N GLU A 1100 -11.14 -10.63 -27.20
CA GLU A 1100 -11.47 -10.94 -25.80
C GLU A 1100 -12.91 -11.42 -25.68
N VAL A 1101 -13.18 -12.33 -24.74
CA VAL A 1101 -14.54 -12.81 -24.45
C VAL A 1101 -14.80 -12.93 -22.94
N ASP A 1102 -16.07 -12.93 -22.54
CA ASP A 1102 -16.49 -13.08 -21.13
C ASP A 1102 -17.07 -14.46 -20.78
N GLY A 1103 -17.39 -15.27 -21.80
CA GLY A 1103 -18.05 -16.56 -21.64
C GLY A 1103 -19.58 -16.52 -21.45
N TYR A 1104 -20.17 -15.33 -21.33
CA TYR A 1104 -21.62 -15.07 -21.35
C TYR A 1104 -22.14 -14.73 -22.74
N GLY A 1105 -21.25 -14.41 -23.68
CA GLY A 1105 -21.56 -14.07 -25.07
C GLY A 1105 -21.08 -12.67 -25.45
N GLY A 1106 -20.52 -11.91 -24.51
CA GLY A 1106 -19.76 -10.69 -24.80
C GLY A 1106 -18.46 -11.04 -25.52
N ALA A 1107 -18.19 -10.32 -26.60
CA ALA A 1107 -16.98 -10.47 -27.39
C ALA A 1107 -16.49 -9.09 -27.84
N ASN A 1108 -15.21 -8.82 -27.61
CA ASN A 1108 -14.51 -7.65 -28.13
C ASN A 1108 -13.86 -8.02 -29.47
N ILE A 1109 -14.26 -7.34 -30.55
CA ILE A 1109 -13.81 -7.64 -31.90
C ILE A 1109 -12.86 -6.53 -32.37
N MET A 1110 -11.56 -6.76 -32.16
CA MET A 1110 -10.45 -5.87 -32.51
C MET A 1110 -9.17 -6.71 -32.68
N ASP A 1111 -8.02 -6.05 -32.82
CA ASP A 1111 -6.72 -6.64 -32.50
C ASP A 1111 -5.79 -5.53 -32.00
N ASP A 1112 -4.71 -5.94 -31.34
CA ASP A 1112 -3.67 -5.06 -30.81
C ASP A 1112 -2.30 -5.45 -31.42
N PRO A 1113 -1.36 -4.51 -31.62
CA PRO A 1113 -0.05 -4.81 -32.20
C PRO A 1113 0.89 -5.68 -31.37
N ASN A 1114 0.74 -5.73 -30.04
CA ASN A 1114 1.64 -6.50 -29.19
C ASN A 1114 1.44 -8.01 -29.38
N VAL A 1115 2.54 -8.77 -29.38
CA VAL A 1115 2.49 -10.24 -29.52
C VAL A 1115 2.45 -10.86 -28.12
N PRO A 1116 1.48 -11.74 -27.81
CA PRO A 1116 0.52 -12.36 -28.73
C PRO A 1116 -0.67 -11.48 -29.13
N SER A 1117 -0.89 -11.40 -30.44
CA SER A 1117 -2.07 -10.82 -31.11
C SER A 1117 -2.79 -11.87 -31.96
N LEU A 1118 -4.01 -11.58 -32.42
CA LEU A 1118 -4.72 -12.49 -33.33
C LEU A 1118 -3.94 -12.64 -34.65
N LEU A 1119 -3.33 -11.55 -35.13
CA LEU A 1119 -2.47 -11.57 -36.30
C LEU A 1119 -1.28 -12.54 -36.14
N SER A 1120 -0.71 -12.63 -34.94
CA SER A 1120 0.46 -13.46 -34.63
C SER A 1120 0.15 -14.95 -34.39
N ALA A 1121 -1.11 -15.38 -34.43
CA ALA A 1121 -1.51 -16.75 -34.08
C ALA A 1121 -0.71 -17.86 -34.83
N PRO A 1122 -0.37 -17.72 -36.13
CA PRO A 1122 0.50 -18.69 -36.79
C PRO A 1122 1.96 -18.59 -36.36
N TYR A 1123 2.44 -17.38 -36.07
CA TYR A 1123 3.82 -17.14 -35.65
C TYR A 1123 4.13 -17.78 -34.29
N ILE A 1124 3.17 -17.73 -33.35
CA ILE A 1124 3.26 -18.40 -32.03
C ILE A 1124 2.92 -19.90 -32.08
N GLY A 1125 2.74 -20.46 -33.28
CA GLY A 1125 2.51 -21.89 -33.49
C GLY A 1125 1.13 -22.42 -33.08
N TYR A 1126 0.14 -21.54 -32.86
CA TYR A 1126 -1.21 -21.97 -32.47
C TYR A 1126 -2.01 -22.56 -33.65
N THR A 1127 -1.93 -21.92 -34.80
CA THR A 1127 -2.60 -22.36 -36.04
C THR A 1127 -1.66 -22.19 -37.24
N THR A 1128 -2.16 -22.43 -38.45
CA THR A 1128 -1.40 -22.22 -39.69
C THR A 1128 -1.90 -20.98 -40.42
N ILE A 1129 -1.05 -20.41 -41.28
CA ILE A 1129 -1.46 -19.32 -42.15
C ILE A 1129 -2.61 -19.71 -43.09
N HIS A 1130 -2.89 -21.00 -43.32
CA HIS A 1130 -3.96 -21.46 -44.22
C HIS A 1130 -5.28 -21.77 -43.50
N ASP A 1131 -5.35 -21.60 -42.19
CA ASP A 1131 -6.60 -21.80 -41.45
C ASP A 1131 -7.65 -20.78 -41.93
N PRO A 1132 -8.83 -21.23 -42.40
CA PRO A 1132 -9.86 -20.34 -42.92
C PRO A 1132 -10.37 -19.34 -41.88
N ILE A 1133 -10.44 -19.71 -40.61
CA ILE A 1133 -10.88 -18.81 -39.53
C ILE A 1133 -9.79 -17.75 -39.29
N TYR A 1134 -8.52 -18.16 -39.27
CA TYR A 1134 -7.41 -17.22 -39.20
C TYR A 1134 -7.40 -16.25 -40.38
N GLN A 1135 -7.58 -16.73 -41.61
CA GLN A 1135 -7.60 -15.88 -42.80
C GLN A 1135 -8.75 -14.86 -42.78
N ASN A 1136 -9.95 -15.27 -42.34
CA ASN A 1136 -11.05 -14.34 -42.10
C ASN A 1136 -10.70 -13.30 -41.04
N THR A 1137 -10.07 -13.75 -39.94
CA THR A 1137 -9.65 -12.88 -38.84
C THR A 1137 -8.61 -11.87 -39.32
N ARG A 1138 -7.55 -12.33 -40.02
CA ARG A 1138 -6.51 -11.52 -40.63
C ARG A 1138 -7.10 -10.46 -41.58
N SER A 1139 -8.02 -10.86 -42.46
CA SER A 1139 -8.73 -9.96 -43.37
C SER A 1139 -9.42 -8.83 -42.61
N LYS A 1140 -10.07 -9.14 -41.49
CA LYS A 1140 -10.69 -8.12 -40.64
C LYS A 1140 -9.66 -7.23 -39.94
N VAL A 1141 -8.68 -7.83 -39.29
CA VAL A 1141 -7.64 -7.14 -38.50
C VAL A 1141 -6.87 -6.13 -39.35
N LEU A 1142 -6.55 -6.49 -40.59
CA LEU A 1142 -5.82 -5.67 -41.55
C LEU A 1142 -6.76 -4.82 -42.43
N SER A 1143 -7.93 -4.45 -41.91
CA SER A 1143 -8.90 -3.61 -42.61
C SER A 1143 -9.49 -2.55 -41.70
N ARG A 1144 -10.21 -1.57 -42.29
CA ARG A 1144 -10.92 -0.52 -41.54
C ARG A 1144 -12.08 -1.05 -40.68
N ASP A 1145 -12.39 -2.34 -40.76
CA ASP A 1145 -13.37 -2.99 -39.89
C ASP A 1145 -12.79 -3.36 -38.52
N ASN A 1146 -11.47 -3.24 -38.33
CA ASN A 1146 -10.82 -3.23 -37.03
C ASN A 1146 -10.74 -1.77 -36.51
N PRO A 1147 -11.27 -1.46 -35.32
CA PRO A 1147 -11.29 -0.09 -34.78
C PRO A 1147 -9.89 0.53 -34.62
N TYR A 1148 -8.85 -0.30 -34.48
CA TYR A 1148 -7.47 0.17 -34.34
C TYR A 1148 -6.65 0.08 -35.63
N TYR A 1149 -7.25 -0.25 -36.78
CA TYR A 1149 -6.52 -0.22 -38.05
C TYR A 1149 -6.44 1.20 -38.61
N ALA A 1150 -5.24 1.79 -38.54
CA ALA A 1150 -5.00 3.15 -38.99
C ALA A 1150 -4.39 3.17 -40.40
N VAL A 1151 -4.89 4.10 -41.22
CA VAL A 1151 -4.52 4.24 -42.64
C VAL A 1151 -3.94 5.62 -42.90
N GLY A 1152 -2.73 5.67 -43.45
CA GLY A 1152 -2.10 6.90 -43.84
C GLY A 1152 -0.84 6.72 -44.70
N PRO A 1153 -0.33 7.83 -45.26
CA PRO A 1153 0.78 7.82 -46.21
C PRO A 1153 2.14 7.53 -45.57
N ALA A 1154 2.31 7.74 -44.26
CA ALA A 1154 3.58 7.47 -43.58
C ALA A 1154 3.70 5.98 -43.21
N ILE A 1155 2.64 5.42 -42.61
CA ILE A 1155 2.55 4.02 -42.23
C ILE A 1155 1.07 3.62 -42.17
N THR A 1156 0.76 2.36 -42.48
CA THR A 1156 -0.59 1.79 -42.36
C THR A 1156 -0.51 0.45 -41.65
N GLY A 1157 -1.34 0.24 -40.64
CA GLY A 1157 -1.30 -0.98 -39.81
C GLY A 1157 -2.16 -0.89 -38.56
N VAL A 1158 -2.02 -1.88 -37.68
CA VAL A 1158 -2.76 -1.96 -36.41
C VAL A 1158 -2.10 -1.04 -35.37
N ALA A 1159 -2.90 -0.18 -34.76
CA ALA A 1159 -2.56 0.71 -33.64
C ALA A 1159 -3.03 0.09 -32.31
N SER A 1160 -2.76 0.77 -31.20
CA SER A 1160 -3.15 0.30 -29.86
C SER A 1160 -3.89 1.40 -29.08
N PRO A 1161 -4.83 1.08 -28.18
CA PRO A 1161 -5.30 2.04 -27.18
C PRO A 1161 -4.15 2.65 -26.36
N HIS A 1162 -3.06 1.89 -26.12
CA HIS A 1162 -1.88 2.33 -25.38
C HIS A 1162 -1.25 3.64 -25.88
N THR A 1163 -1.19 3.79 -27.21
CA THR A 1163 -0.54 4.93 -27.89
C THR A 1163 -1.52 5.86 -28.59
N LEU A 1164 -2.82 5.60 -28.38
CA LEU A 1164 -3.99 6.18 -29.02
C LEU A 1164 -4.23 5.69 -30.46
N PRO A 1165 -5.51 5.63 -30.92
CA PRO A 1165 -5.83 5.32 -32.30
C PRO A 1165 -5.15 6.26 -33.31
N GLY A 1166 -4.84 5.75 -34.50
CA GLY A 1166 -4.18 6.53 -35.56
C GLY A 1166 -2.66 6.36 -35.64
N LYS A 1167 -2.05 5.63 -34.68
CA LYS A 1167 -0.61 5.37 -34.63
C LYS A 1167 -0.28 3.88 -34.75
N PRO A 1168 -0.16 3.34 -35.98
CA PRO A 1168 0.29 1.96 -36.19
C PRO A 1168 1.62 1.66 -35.50
N TRP A 1169 1.77 0.43 -35.04
CA TRP A 1169 3.03 -0.05 -34.49
C TRP A 1169 3.82 -0.79 -35.57
N PRO A 1170 5.13 -0.48 -35.75
CA PRO A 1170 5.99 -1.24 -36.66
C PRO A 1170 5.96 -2.75 -36.42
N MET A 1171 5.79 -3.20 -35.16
CA MET A 1171 5.64 -4.61 -34.82
C MET A 1171 4.45 -5.29 -35.50
N ALA A 1172 3.30 -4.64 -35.66
CA ALA A 1172 2.16 -5.21 -36.37
C ALA A 1172 2.45 -5.40 -37.86
N LEU A 1173 3.24 -4.51 -38.47
CA LEU A 1173 3.66 -4.65 -39.86
C LEU A 1173 4.69 -5.78 -40.02
N ILE A 1174 5.62 -5.92 -39.07
CA ILE A 1174 6.56 -7.04 -39.01
C ILE A 1174 5.78 -8.37 -38.90
N MET A 1175 4.77 -8.43 -38.03
CA MET A 1175 3.90 -9.60 -37.92
C MET A 1175 3.09 -9.85 -39.19
N THR A 1176 2.59 -8.79 -39.84
CA THR A 1176 1.93 -8.88 -41.15
C THR A 1176 2.84 -9.59 -42.16
N ILE A 1177 4.12 -9.21 -42.23
CA ILE A 1177 5.12 -9.82 -43.12
C ILE A 1177 5.40 -11.29 -42.75
N LEU A 1178 5.64 -11.58 -41.47
CA LEU A 1178 5.95 -12.93 -40.98
C LEU A 1178 4.81 -13.92 -41.23
N THR A 1179 3.59 -13.43 -41.36
CA THR A 1179 2.39 -14.24 -41.57
C THR A 1179 1.76 -14.06 -42.96
N SER A 1180 2.53 -13.53 -43.93
CA SER A 1180 2.11 -13.36 -45.32
C SER A 1180 2.89 -14.24 -46.29
N GLU A 1181 2.21 -14.69 -47.34
CA GLU A 1181 2.83 -15.29 -48.54
C GLU A 1181 2.75 -14.38 -49.77
N ASP A 1182 2.07 -13.23 -49.66
CA ASP A 1182 1.90 -12.25 -50.73
C ASP A 1182 3.11 -11.30 -50.78
N ASP A 1183 3.90 -11.45 -51.85
CA ASP A 1183 5.10 -10.65 -52.08
C ASP A 1183 4.80 -9.13 -52.17
N ASP A 1184 3.62 -8.74 -52.66
CA ASP A 1184 3.22 -7.33 -52.77
C ASP A 1184 2.85 -6.76 -51.39
N GLU A 1185 2.18 -7.54 -50.54
CA GLU A 1185 1.91 -7.18 -49.15
C GLU A 1185 3.21 -7.04 -48.36
N ILE A 1186 4.13 -8.01 -48.49
CA ILE A 1186 5.43 -7.97 -47.83
C ILE A 1186 6.23 -6.75 -48.27
N THR A 1187 6.33 -6.51 -49.58
CA THR A 1187 7.08 -5.39 -50.14
C THR A 1187 6.52 -4.05 -49.67
N ARG A 1188 5.19 -3.91 -49.59
CA ARG A 1188 4.54 -2.67 -49.12
C ARG A 1188 4.84 -2.39 -47.64
N ASN A 1189 4.76 -3.42 -46.80
CA ASN A 1189 5.06 -3.28 -45.38
C ASN A 1189 6.55 -2.97 -45.14
N LEU A 1190 7.47 -3.60 -45.89
CA LEU A 1190 8.90 -3.27 -45.84
C LEU A 1190 9.18 -1.80 -46.20
N ARG A 1191 8.51 -1.27 -47.24
CA ARG A 1191 8.61 0.16 -47.58
C ARG A 1191 8.19 1.06 -46.43
N TRP A 1192 7.06 0.75 -45.79
CA TRP A 1192 6.61 1.54 -44.64
C TRP A 1192 7.63 1.48 -43.50
N LEU A 1193 8.08 0.28 -43.10
CA LEU A 1193 9.08 0.11 -42.04
C LEU A 1193 10.37 0.90 -42.28
N VAL A 1194 10.91 0.86 -43.51
CA VAL A 1194 12.13 1.61 -43.86
C VAL A 1194 11.90 3.12 -43.84
N SER A 1195 10.74 3.58 -44.30
CA SER A 1195 10.43 5.01 -44.42
C SER A 1195 9.96 5.68 -43.13
N SER A 1196 9.59 4.92 -42.09
CA SER A 1196 8.91 5.42 -40.90
C SER A 1196 9.79 5.49 -39.64
N THR A 1197 11.12 5.50 -39.78
CA THR A 1197 12.06 5.54 -38.63
C THR A 1197 12.53 6.95 -38.25
N ASP A 1198 11.97 7.99 -38.88
CA ASP A 1198 12.39 9.39 -38.74
C ASP A 1198 13.91 9.63 -38.94
N GLY A 1199 14.55 8.80 -39.78
CA GLY A 1199 16.00 8.83 -40.03
C GLY A 1199 16.89 8.28 -38.90
N LEU A 1200 16.32 7.80 -37.79
CA LEU A 1200 17.04 7.27 -36.62
C LEU A 1200 17.53 5.82 -36.82
N GLY A 1201 16.99 5.09 -37.80
CA GLY A 1201 17.46 3.74 -38.13
C GLY A 1201 17.18 2.68 -37.05
N LEU A 1202 16.12 2.86 -36.26
CA LEU A 1202 15.61 1.91 -35.27
C LEU A 1202 14.09 1.78 -35.41
N MET A 1203 13.51 0.71 -34.85
CA MET A 1203 12.05 0.57 -34.74
C MET A 1203 11.52 1.36 -33.54
N HIS A 1204 10.51 2.17 -33.82
CA HIS A 1204 9.69 2.84 -32.81
C HIS A 1204 8.63 1.88 -32.26
N GLU A 1205 8.04 2.25 -31.12
CA GLU A 1205 6.85 1.58 -30.59
C GLU A 1205 5.64 1.86 -31.47
N SER A 1206 5.33 3.13 -31.69
CA SER A 1206 4.25 3.57 -32.59
C SER A 1206 4.69 4.74 -33.46
N VAL A 1207 4.08 4.87 -34.64
CA VAL A 1207 4.30 5.99 -35.57
C VAL A 1207 2.95 6.50 -36.05
N ASP A 1208 2.73 7.81 -36.08
CA ASP A 1208 1.48 8.39 -36.61
C ASP A 1208 1.33 8.06 -38.10
N ALA A 1209 0.17 7.51 -38.48
CA ALA A 1209 -0.10 7.05 -39.84
C ALA A 1209 0.08 8.14 -40.91
N ARG A 1210 -0.07 9.42 -40.52
CA ARG A 1210 0.02 10.58 -41.42
C ARG A 1210 1.28 11.40 -41.23
N ASN A 1211 1.99 11.29 -40.11
CA ASN A 1211 3.19 12.05 -39.82
C ASN A 1211 4.33 11.19 -39.24
N ALA A 1212 5.29 10.81 -40.09
CA ALA A 1212 6.42 9.97 -39.69
C ALA A 1212 7.31 10.58 -38.58
N GLY A 1213 7.29 11.90 -38.39
CA GLY A 1213 8.04 12.57 -37.31
C GLY A 1213 7.33 12.59 -35.96
N VAL A 1214 6.17 11.93 -35.83
CA VAL A 1214 5.44 11.76 -34.57
C VAL A 1214 5.40 10.28 -34.23
N TRP A 1215 6.19 9.89 -33.24
CA TRP A 1215 6.37 8.50 -32.83
C TRP A 1215 6.52 8.39 -31.30
N SER A 1216 6.39 7.18 -30.75
CA SER A 1216 6.68 6.86 -29.36
C SER A 1216 7.86 5.90 -29.25
N ARG A 1217 8.66 6.05 -28.18
CA ARG A 1217 9.90 5.31 -27.87
C ARG A 1217 10.90 5.24 -29.03
N GLN A 1218 12.00 6.01 -28.94
CA GLN A 1218 13.04 5.96 -29.98
C GLN A 1218 13.73 4.60 -30.08
N TRP A 1219 13.81 3.89 -28.94
CA TRP A 1219 14.48 2.62 -28.79
C TRP A 1219 13.52 1.63 -28.14
N PHE A 1220 13.14 0.61 -28.92
CA PHE A 1220 12.35 -0.51 -28.43
C PHE A 1220 13.02 -1.82 -28.85
N SER A 1221 13.85 -2.35 -27.94
CA SER A 1221 14.69 -3.54 -28.19
C SER A 1221 13.90 -4.75 -28.72
N TRP A 1222 12.67 -4.95 -28.25
CA TRP A 1222 11.81 -6.02 -28.74
C TRP A 1222 11.42 -5.86 -30.21
N ALA A 1223 10.92 -4.67 -30.61
CA ALA A 1223 10.59 -4.37 -31.99
C ALA A 1223 11.82 -4.48 -32.91
N ASN A 1224 13.00 -4.06 -32.42
CA ASN A 1224 14.26 -4.21 -33.11
C ASN A 1224 14.63 -5.69 -33.33
N GLY A 1225 14.55 -6.52 -32.28
CA GLY A 1225 14.82 -7.96 -32.39
C GLY A 1225 13.89 -8.65 -33.37
N LEU A 1226 12.59 -8.34 -33.33
CA LEU A 1226 11.60 -8.86 -34.29
C LEU A 1226 11.88 -8.43 -35.72
N MET A 1227 12.34 -7.19 -35.96
CA MET A 1227 12.74 -6.72 -37.29
C MET A 1227 13.91 -7.56 -37.83
N GLY A 1228 14.95 -7.78 -37.02
CA GLY A 1228 16.07 -8.63 -37.42
C GLY A 1228 15.65 -10.08 -37.69
N GLN A 1229 14.79 -10.65 -36.84
CA GLN A 1229 14.25 -12.00 -37.04
C GLN A 1229 13.44 -12.13 -38.33
N MET A 1230 12.62 -11.13 -38.66
CA MET A 1230 11.85 -11.09 -39.90
C MET A 1230 12.75 -11.08 -41.14
N ILE A 1231 13.86 -10.35 -41.11
CA ILE A 1231 14.81 -10.35 -42.22
C ILE A 1231 15.46 -11.74 -42.39
N LEU A 1232 15.81 -12.42 -41.30
CA LEU A 1232 16.35 -13.78 -41.35
C LEU A 1232 15.32 -14.81 -41.83
N ASP A 1233 14.04 -14.62 -41.51
CA ASP A 1233 12.95 -15.42 -42.09
C ASP A 1233 12.83 -15.19 -43.60
N LEU A 1234 12.78 -13.92 -44.04
CA LEU A 1234 12.70 -13.57 -45.45
C LEU A 1234 13.89 -14.07 -46.26
N GLU A 1235 15.10 -14.04 -45.70
CA GLU A 1235 16.28 -14.64 -46.35
C GLU A 1235 16.04 -16.12 -46.68
N LYS A 1236 15.44 -16.87 -45.76
CA LYS A 1236 15.20 -18.31 -45.96
C LYS A 1236 14.01 -18.56 -46.89
N ARG A 1237 12.93 -17.80 -46.72
CA ARG A 1237 11.61 -18.10 -47.32
C ARG A 1237 11.37 -17.37 -48.64
N LYS A 1238 11.88 -16.13 -48.76
CA LYS A 1238 11.64 -15.20 -49.89
C LYS A 1238 12.90 -14.35 -50.21
N PRO A 1239 14.08 -14.95 -50.46
CA PRO A 1239 15.34 -14.21 -50.60
C PRO A 1239 15.35 -13.19 -51.74
N HIS A 1240 14.53 -13.39 -52.78
CA HIS A 1240 14.41 -12.46 -53.90
C HIS A 1240 13.85 -11.10 -53.48
N LEU A 1241 13.05 -11.03 -52.40
CA LEU A 1241 12.54 -9.76 -51.89
C LEU A 1241 13.65 -8.89 -51.29
N LEU A 1242 14.68 -9.49 -50.69
CA LEU A 1242 15.84 -8.76 -50.16
C LEU A 1242 16.76 -8.19 -51.26
N GLN A 1243 16.55 -8.59 -52.52
CA GLN A 1243 17.22 -8.02 -53.70
C GLN A 1243 16.51 -6.78 -54.25
N LEU A 1244 15.31 -6.46 -53.77
CA LEU A 1244 14.53 -5.30 -54.19
C LEU A 1244 14.98 -4.04 -53.44
N SER A 1245 14.62 -2.88 -53.99
CA SER A 1245 14.72 -1.60 -53.29
C SER A 1245 13.34 -1.14 -52.80
N PHE A 1246 13.35 -0.52 -51.62
CA PHE A 1246 12.18 -0.06 -50.89
C PHE A 1246 12.13 1.48 -50.75
N GLN A 1247 12.94 2.19 -51.53
CA GLN A 1247 13.11 3.65 -51.49
C GLN A 1247 12.13 4.42 -52.38
#